data_AF-A0A1F2VT40-F1
#
_entry.id   AF-A0A1F2VT40-F1
#
_cell.length_a   1.000
_cell.length_b   1.000
_cell.length_c   1.000
_cell.angle_alpha   90.00
_cell.angle_beta   90.00
_cell.angle_gamma   90.00
#
_symmetry.space_group_name_H-M   'P 1'
#
loop_
_entity.id
_entity.type
_entity.pdbx_description
1 polymer ?
#
loop_
_entity_poly.entity_id
_entity_poly.type
_entity_poly.pdbx_seq_one_letter_code
_entity_poly.pdbx_strand_id
1 'polypeptide(L)'
;MLRGPFLVLFAVSGASALIYEVVWTRLLTLQMGHGISAASTVLAAFMGGLAAGAAVAGRVGGRLTPRRALETYAALELAIGVLALLLPFGLAALRPLLSGAYADGHGGLTFAALRLVSSVLLLAAPAAAMGATFPIAARWMVRAASRAAQDAGGLYAANTLGAALGAVLAGFVLIPSLGLSGSTWVGVALNAIAAAGAFAIARTSAEPLAPGGTKVPPVRTSSETGGKATAHPWLAALALGASGFASLALQVIWTRLLVLILGPTTYAFSIVVSIFIVGIAGGAAIGARLAARTRDAAAGLAICLLASVGGSIAAASAVDGTLLAMAGIVARPEIEFGGVILRGALYVAALLLPMTLAFGAAFPFAVSLASGSEEGVTERLGRIYAVNTVGAIAGALLAGFVLVPAIGLHTTVRAVAAGVAAAAVGVLLAGAVRGRLRLVGFAAALAVLGAAAWLPPWDRYLLSSGAYKYAPAMRGPSLETALTAGDLLSYREGATSTVAVRQLAGTVSLAIDGKVDASNAGDMLTQRLLAHVPLLLHPDPKRAAILGLGSGVTLGSALTHPLTEATVLEISPEVVDASRFFDTENHRALADPRTRLVVGDGRTHLMLGDATYDVIVSEPSNPWMAGIASLFTREFFAGARARLAPGGVLCQWAHTYDISSDDLKSIVATFLSAFPDGTLWLVGDADVLLVGSTEPLDARMAAVAAAWNRPGVAEDLASVGVRGPFSVTSLFVAQGPALTAWAAGAPLQTDDRSRLEFSGPRSIFGAARDDNAAALRALAGTSPKPAAVSAALAAATAADWRDRGLMFLKADAHRPAYDDLVRTLEFNANDPVALDGMIRAAAALERLPDARGLLTRLASDPSHASAKLALSRLLASQGAIEDAVRIPLNILQTEPGNVPALEQLASVLSDIGDADRLEPVAARLVREAPADAWAHYYAATVFFLKDRPDQALQAARNAVARDPNHAKAYNLIGAALASMGQHEQARQAFSASLKADPREAGTYTNLATLELQTGNRDRAIRYFAEALTVDPMNEAARQGLAAISGRQ
;
A
#
# COMPACT_ATOMS: atom_id res chain seq x y z
N MET A 1 -33.93 -17.11 -35.22
CA MET A 1 -34.07 -15.72 -34.71
C MET A 1 -33.81 -15.59 -33.20
N LEU A 2 -34.09 -16.59 -32.35
CA LEU A 2 -34.01 -16.45 -30.87
C LEU A 2 -32.60 -16.60 -30.23
N ARG A 3 -31.55 -16.96 -30.98
CA ARG A 3 -30.18 -17.18 -30.44
C ARG A 3 -29.49 -15.90 -29.96
N GLY A 4 -29.60 -14.81 -30.72
CA GLY A 4 -29.00 -13.52 -30.36
C GLY A 4 -29.56 -12.95 -29.04
N PRO A 5 -30.90 -12.84 -28.90
CA PRO A 5 -31.52 -12.40 -27.65
C PRO A 5 -31.11 -13.23 -26.43
N PHE A 6 -30.99 -14.55 -26.58
CA PHE A 6 -30.54 -15.40 -25.46
C PHE A 6 -29.10 -15.12 -25.04
N LEU A 7 -28.19 -14.83 -25.97
CA LEU A 7 -26.82 -14.45 -25.63
C LEU A 7 -26.76 -13.16 -24.81
N VAL A 8 -27.66 -12.20 -25.08
CA VAL A 8 -27.79 -10.98 -24.26
C VAL A 8 -28.28 -11.31 -22.86
N LEU A 9 -29.30 -12.17 -22.72
CA LEU A 9 -29.78 -12.61 -21.40
C LEU A 9 -28.71 -13.37 -20.62
N PHE A 10 -27.90 -14.17 -21.31
CA PHE A 10 -26.79 -14.90 -20.69
C PHE A 10 -25.65 -13.96 -20.27
N ALA A 11 -25.40 -12.88 -21.02
CA ALA A 11 -24.52 -11.80 -20.57
C ALA A 11 -25.08 -11.06 -19.34
N VAL A 12 -26.40 -10.81 -19.28
CA VAL A 12 -27.06 -10.21 -18.11
C VAL A 12 -26.91 -11.09 -16.87
N SER A 13 -27.08 -12.41 -17.02
CA SER A 13 -26.80 -13.38 -15.95
C SER A 13 -25.33 -13.31 -15.50
N GLY A 14 -24.38 -13.31 -16.44
CA GLY A 14 -22.96 -13.14 -16.14
C GLY A 14 -22.66 -11.85 -15.37
N ALA A 15 -23.29 -10.73 -15.74
CA ALA A 15 -23.16 -9.46 -15.02
C ALA A 15 -23.66 -9.55 -13.58
N SER A 16 -24.83 -10.18 -13.36
CA SER A 16 -25.35 -10.41 -12.01
C SER A 16 -24.42 -11.27 -11.16
N ALA A 17 -23.85 -12.34 -11.73
CA ALA A 17 -22.97 -13.27 -11.03
C ALA A 17 -21.71 -12.55 -10.50
N LEU A 18 -21.10 -11.68 -11.30
CA LEU A 18 -19.89 -10.95 -10.86
C LEU A 18 -20.22 -9.79 -9.92
N ILE A 19 -21.39 -9.17 -10.03
CA ILE A 19 -21.86 -8.21 -9.01
C ILE A 19 -21.93 -8.92 -7.65
N TYR A 20 -22.55 -10.12 -7.61
CA TYR A 20 -22.61 -10.90 -6.39
C TYR A 20 -21.25 -11.35 -5.90
N GLU A 21 -20.37 -11.84 -6.78
CA GLU A 21 -19.03 -12.26 -6.37
C GLU A 21 -18.27 -11.12 -5.68
N VAL A 22 -18.31 -9.90 -6.24
CA VAL A 22 -17.67 -8.71 -5.64
C VAL A 22 -18.32 -8.34 -4.30
N VAL A 23 -19.65 -8.33 -4.22
CA VAL A 23 -20.39 -7.98 -3.00
C VAL A 23 -20.18 -9.02 -1.90
N TRP A 24 -20.31 -10.31 -2.23
CA TRP A 24 -20.16 -11.41 -1.28
C TRP A 24 -18.74 -11.53 -0.77
N THR A 25 -17.74 -11.36 -1.63
CA THR A 25 -16.34 -11.31 -1.19
C THR A 25 -16.15 -10.25 -0.12
N ARG A 26 -16.69 -9.04 -0.32
CA ARG A 26 -16.63 -7.96 0.69
C ARG A 26 -17.37 -8.30 1.98
N LEU A 27 -18.62 -8.77 1.88
CA LEU A 27 -19.42 -9.16 3.06
C LEU A 27 -18.74 -10.25 3.88
N LEU A 28 -18.17 -11.24 3.20
CA LEU A 28 -17.46 -12.33 3.85
C LEU A 28 -16.15 -11.85 4.48
N THR A 29 -15.36 -11.02 3.80
CA THR A 29 -14.15 -10.42 4.39
C THR A 29 -14.46 -9.57 5.62
N LEU A 30 -15.58 -8.83 5.64
CA LEU A 30 -15.99 -8.05 6.82
C LEU A 30 -16.31 -8.93 8.04
N GLN A 31 -16.85 -10.14 7.84
CA GLN A 31 -17.25 -11.03 8.93
C GLN A 31 -16.21 -12.10 9.29
N MET A 32 -15.48 -12.59 8.29
CA MET A 32 -14.44 -13.61 8.41
C MET A 32 -13.04 -13.00 8.51
N GLY A 33 -12.92 -11.68 8.44
CA GLY A 33 -11.69 -10.94 8.57
C GLY A 33 -10.95 -10.71 7.24
N HIS A 34 -10.08 -9.71 7.26
CA HIS A 34 -9.19 -9.33 6.15
C HIS A 34 -7.97 -10.24 6.02
N GLY A 35 -7.91 -11.31 6.81
CA GLY A 35 -6.87 -12.31 6.73
C GLY A 35 -6.90 -13.07 5.41
N ILE A 36 -5.70 -13.42 4.95
CA ILE A 36 -5.45 -14.13 3.69
C ILE A 36 -6.27 -15.42 3.61
N SER A 37 -6.30 -16.17 4.71
CA SER A 37 -7.04 -17.43 4.82
C SER A 37 -8.54 -17.26 4.59
N ALA A 38 -9.14 -16.13 4.98
CA ALA A 38 -10.57 -15.89 4.82
C ALA A 38 -10.94 -15.60 3.36
N ALA A 39 -10.27 -14.64 2.71
CA ALA A 39 -10.58 -14.25 1.33
C ALA A 39 -10.42 -15.43 0.35
N SER A 40 -9.38 -16.25 0.52
CA SER A 40 -9.15 -17.38 -0.40
C SER A 40 -10.01 -18.59 -0.10
N THR A 41 -10.39 -18.80 1.16
CA THR A 41 -11.41 -19.80 1.53
C THR A 41 -12.73 -19.50 0.85
N VAL A 42 -13.15 -18.23 0.86
CA VAL A 42 -14.35 -17.74 0.19
C VAL A 42 -14.28 -18.00 -1.32
N LEU A 43 -13.18 -17.61 -1.95
CA LEU A 43 -12.98 -17.84 -3.39
C LEU A 43 -12.97 -19.33 -3.74
N ALA A 44 -12.29 -20.16 -2.95
CA ALA A 44 -12.23 -21.60 -3.16
C ALA A 44 -13.61 -22.27 -2.98
N ALA A 45 -14.37 -21.85 -1.97
CA ALA A 45 -15.74 -22.31 -1.76
C ALA A 45 -16.66 -21.93 -2.92
N PHE A 46 -16.60 -20.68 -3.37
CA PHE A 46 -17.39 -20.18 -4.49
C PHE A 46 -17.04 -20.91 -5.80
N MET A 47 -15.76 -20.96 -6.17
CA MET A 47 -15.29 -21.65 -7.37
C MET A 47 -15.53 -23.17 -7.29
N GLY A 48 -15.39 -23.77 -6.10
CA GLY A 48 -15.70 -25.18 -5.87
C GLY A 48 -17.17 -25.48 -6.10
N GLY A 49 -18.06 -24.59 -5.63
CA GLY A 49 -19.48 -24.63 -5.93
C GLY A 49 -19.77 -24.55 -7.44
N LEU A 50 -19.17 -23.58 -8.14
CA LEU A 50 -19.28 -23.45 -9.61
C LEU A 50 -18.89 -24.75 -10.32
N ALA A 51 -17.76 -25.36 -9.94
CA ALA A 51 -17.27 -26.61 -10.53
C ALA A 51 -18.23 -27.77 -10.28
N ALA A 52 -18.74 -27.91 -9.04
CA ALA A 52 -19.69 -28.95 -8.67
C ALA A 52 -21.02 -28.79 -9.42
N GLY A 53 -21.56 -27.57 -9.47
CA GLY A 53 -22.78 -27.24 -10.21
C GLY A 53 -22.66 -27.56 -11.69
N ALA A 54 -21.55 -27.17 -12.32
CA ALA A 54 -21.31 -27.46 -13.73
C ALA A 54 -21.17 -28.97 -14.02
N ALA A 55 -20.50 -29.72 -13.15
CA ALA A 55 -20.35 -31.16 -13.29
C ALA A 55 -21.70 -31.90 -13.15
N VAL A 56 -22.52 -31.52 -12.17
CA VAL A 56 -23.85 -32.11 -11.95
C VAL A 56 -24.79 -31.75 -13.10
N ALA A 57 -24.87 -30.47 -13.46
CA ALA A 57 -25.73 -30.00 -14.56
C ALA A 57 -25.29 -30.55 -15.92
N GLY A 58 -24.00 -30.81 -16.14
CA GLY A 58 -23.52 -31.49 -17.35
C GLY A 58 -24.09 -32.90 -17.52
N ARG A 59 -24.17 -33.66 -16.42
CA ARG A 59 -24.73 -35.03 -16.43
C ARG A 59 -26.25 -35.04 -16.54
N VAL A 60 -26.94 -34.19 -15.78
CA VAL A 60 -28.42 -34.16 -15.73
C VAL A 60 -29.00 -33.42 -16.93
N GLY A 61 -28.38 -32.30 -17.32
CA GLY A 61 -28.82 -31.43 -18.40
C GLY A 61 -28.80 -32.08 -19.77
N GLY A 62 -27.93 -33.08 -20.00
CA GLY A 62 -27.93 -33.89 -21.22
C GLY A 62 -29.27 -34.60 -21.49
N ARG A 63 -30.05 -34.89 -20.44
CA ARG A 63 -31.35 -35.58 -20.52
C ARG A 63 -32.53 -34.63 -20.76
N LEU A 64 -32.32 -33.31 -20.68
CA LEU A 64 -33.38 -32.33 -20.83
C LEU A 64 -33.70 -32.07 -22.31
N THR A 65 -34.98 -31.78 -22.59
CA THR A 65 -35.38 -31.18 -23.87
C THR A 65 -34.93 -29.72 -23.92
N PRO A 66 -34.70 -29.13 -25.11
CA PRO A 66 -34.27 -27.73 -25.21
C PRO A 66 -35.21 -26.73 -24.51
N ARG A 67 -36.53 -26.99 -24.53
CA ARG A 67 -37.52 -26.16 -23.81
C ARG A 67 -37.36 -26.29 -22.31
N ARG A 68 -37.29 -27.52 -21.77
CA ARG A 68 -37.06 -27.76 -20.34
C ARG A 68 -35.72 -27.21 -19.88
N ALA A 69 -34.70 -27.18 -20.75
CA ALA A 69 -33.42 -26.54 -20.44
C ALA A 69 -33.57 -25.04 -20.21
N LEU A 70 -34.36 -24.33 -21.03
CA LEU A 70 -34.65 -22.90 -20.80
C LEU A 70 -35.49 -22.66 -19.53
N GLU A 71 -36.49 -23.51 -19.26
CA GLU A 71 -37.30 -23.43 -18.03
C GLU A 71 -36.42 -23.67 -16.78
N THR A 72 -35.50 -24.64 -16.86
CA THR A 72 -34.53 -24.93 -15.80
C THR A 72 -33.56 -23.78 -15.61
N TYR A 73 -33.06 -23.18 -16.70
CA TYR A 73 -32.23 -21.98 -16.64
C TYR A 73 -32.95 -20.83 -15.94
N ALA A 74 -34.21 -20.54 -16.32
CA ALA A 74 -34.99 -19.49 -15.67
C ALA A 74 -35.22 -19.76 -14.17
N ALA A 75 -35.45 -21.02 -13.78
CA ALA A 75 -35.57 -21.41 -12.38
C ALA A 75 -34.25 -21.23 -11.60
N LEU A 76 -33.11 -21.57 -12.21
CA LEU A 76 -31.79 -21.35 -11.62
C LEU A 76 -31.52 -19.85 -11.39
N GLU A 77 -31.83 -18.99 -12.36
CA GLU A 77 -31.68 -17.54 -12.22
C GLU A 77 -32.51 -16.98 -11.05
N LEU A 78 -33.77 -17.38 -10.90
CA LEU A 78 -34.60 -16.98 -9.76
C LEU A 78 -34.04 -17.51 -8.44
N ALA A 79 -33.59 -18.76 -8.41
CA ALA A 79 -32.99 -19.35 -7.22
C ALA A 79 -31.71 -18.61 -6.79
N ILE A 80 -30.86 -18.22 -7.74
CA ILE A 80 -29.66 -17.40 -7.49
C ILE A 80 -30.05 -16.07 -6.85
N GLY A 81 -31.05 -15.37 -7.40
CA GLY A 81 -31.53 -14.10 -6.84
C GLY A 81 -32.07 -14.25 -5.40
N VAL A 82 -32.83 -15.30 -5.12
CA VAL A 82 -33.33 -15.57 -3.75
C VAL A 82 -32.19 -15.89 -2.79
N LEU A 83 -31.25 -16.75 -3.19
CA LEU A 83 -30.09 -17.11 -2.37
C LEU A 83 -29.20 -15.90 -2.09
N ALA A 84 -29.07 -14.98 -3.04
CA ALA A 84 -28.34 -13.72 -2.86
C ALA A 84 -28.94 -12.85 -1.74
N LEU A 85 -30.27 -12.79 -1.65
CA LEU A 85 -30.97 -12.06 -0.59
C LEU A 85 -30.86 -12.73 0.79
N LEU A 86 -30.73 -14.05 0.84
CA LEU A 86 -30.62 -14.82 2.09
C LEU A 86 -29.21 -14.80 2.68
N LEU A 87 -28.18 -14.59 1.86
CA LEU A 87 -26.77 -14.67 2.28
C LEU A 87 -26.43 -13.77 3.49
N PRO A 88 -26.82 -12.47 3.54
CA PRO A 88 -26.48 -11.62 4.68
C PRO A 88 -27.05 -12.14 6.01
N PHE A 89 -28.26 -12.71 5.97
CA PHE A 89 -28.90 -13.32 7.14
C PHE A 89 -28.17 -14.59 7.59
N GLY A 90 -27.72 -15.41 6.63
CA GLY A 90 -26.90 -16.58 6.90
C GLY A 90 -25.58 -16.22 7.57
N LEU A 91 -24.92 -15.16 7.12
CA LEU A 91 -23.70 -14.65 7.74
C LEU A 91 -23.94 -14.17 9.18
N ALA A 92 -24.99 -13.38 9.40
CA ALA A 92 -25.35 -12.92 10.73
C ALA A 92 -25.65 -14.08 11.70
N ALA A 93 -26.30 -15.15 11.22
CA ALA A 93 -26.61 -16.33 12.02
C ALA A 93 -25.37 -17.15 12.42
N LEU A 94 -24.27 -17.07 11.65
CA LEU A 94 -23.01 -17.77 11.94
C LEU A 94 -22.11 -17.05 12.93
N ARG A 95 -22.33 -15.74 13.13
CA ARG A 95 -21.48 -14.91 14.00
C ARG A 95 -21.32 -15.46 15.43
N PRO A 96 -22.37 -15.95 16.13
CA PRO A 96 -22.21 -16.51 17.47
C PRO A 96 -21.30 -17.74 17.52
N LEU A 97 -21.37 -18.59 16.48
CA LEU A 97 -20.52 -19.79 16.38
C LEU A 97 -19.05 -19.39 16.15
N LEU A 98 -18.81 -18.41 15.27
CA LEU A 98 -17.46 -17.89 15.00
C LEU A 98 -16.88 -17.20 16.24
N SER A 99 -17.69 -16.45 16.99
CA SER A 99 -17.28 -15.82 18.25
C SER A 99 -16.92 -16.85 19.31
N GLY A 100 -17.75 -17.87 19.52
CA GLY A 100 -17.44 -18.95 20.45
C GLY A 100 -16.16 -19.72 20.10
N ALA A 101 -15.87 -19.89 18.80
CA ALA A 101 -14.64 -20.53 18.33
C ALA A 101 -13.38 -19.64 18.44
N TYR A 102 -13.53 -18.33 18.66
CA TYR A 102 -12.44 -17.34 18.78
C TYR A 102 -12.39 -16.70 20.19
N ALA A 103 -13.15 -17.22 21.15
CA ALA A 103 -13.31 -16.61 22.47
C ALA A 103 -11.97 -16.41 23.22
N ASP A 104 -11.01 -17.33 23.02
CA ASP A 104 -9.66 -17.27 23.60
C ASP A 104 -8.73 -16.24 22.92
N GLY A 105 -9.19 -15.59 21.84
CA GLY A 105 -8.41 -14.64 21.05
C GLY A 105 -7.35 -15.31 20.17
N HIS A 106 -7.42 -16.63 19.98
CA HIS A 106 -6.50 -17.36 19.11
C HIS A 106 -7.24 -17.93 17.89
N GLY A 107 -6.73 -17.58 16.70
CA GLY A 107 -7.22 -18.09 15.43
C GLY A 107 -6.78 -19.52 15.13
N GLY A 108 -7.00 -20.44 16.07
CA GLY A 108 -6.57 -21.84 15.97
C GLY A 108 -7.27 -22.63 14.86
N LEU A 109 -6.92 -23.92 14.75
CA LEU A 109 -7.45 -24.84 13.74
C LEU A 109 -8.98 -24.94 13.76
N THR A 110 -9.61 -24.88 14.93
CA THR A 110 -11.07 -24.93 15.10
C THR A 110 -11.74 -23.74 14.44
N PHE A 111 -11.24 -22.53 14.70
CA PHE A 111 -11.74 -21.31 14.11
C PHE A 111 -11.53 -21.28 12.59
N ALA A 112 -10.34 -21.68 12.13
CA ALA A 112 -10.04 -21.79 10.71
C ALA A 112 -10.96 -22.81 10.00
N ALA A 113 -11.20 -23.97 10.62
CA ALA A 113 -12.09 -25.00 10.10
C ALA A 113 -13.55 -24.52 10.06
N LEU A 114 -14.03 -23.86 11.12
CA LEU A 114 -15.39 -23.33 11.17
C LEU A 114 -15.60 -22.23 10.13
N ARG A 115 -14.62 -21.35 9.92
CA ARG A 115 -14.61 -20.37 8.82
C ARG A 115 -14.73 -21.07 7.47
N LEU A 116 -13.87 -22.06 7.19
CA LEU A 116 -13.91 -22.83 5.96
C LEU A 116 -15.25 -23.51 5.71
N VAL A 117 -15.75 -24.25 6.70
CA VAL A 117 -17.02 -24.98 6.58
C VAL A 117 -18.17 -24.00 6.40
N SER A 118 -18.22 -22.91 7.16
CA SER A 118 -19.30 -21.92 7.05
C SER A 118 -19.27 -21.18 5.71
N SER A 119 -18.11 -20.79 5.18
CA SER A 119 -17.98 -20.23 3.83
C SER A 119 -18.48 -21.20 2.77
N VAL A 120 -18.08 -22.47 2.85
CA VAL A 120 -18.52 -23.52 1.92
C VAL A 120 -20.02 -23.71 2.00
N LEU A 121 -20.60 -23.84 3.20
CA LEU A 121 -22.04 -24.05 3.36
C LEU A 121 -22.87 -22.89 2.81
N LEU A 122 -22.44 -21.65 3.05
CA LEU A 122 -23.15 -20.46 2.58
C LEU A 122 -23.03 -20.25 1.06
N LEU A 123 -21.85 -20.49 0.49
CA LEU A 123 -21.58 -20.18 -0.92
C LEU A 123 -21.82 -21.35 -1.86
N ALA A 124 -21.73 -22.59 -1.40
CA ALA A 124 -21.81 -23.76 -2.28
C ALA A 124 -23.14 -23.82 -3.04
N ALA A 125 -24.27 -23.53 -2.39
CA ALA A 125 -25.58 -23.55 -3.03
C ALA A 125 -25.74 -22.48 -4.13
N PRO A 126 -25.55 -21.17 -3.85
CA PRO A 126 -25.64 -20.16 -4.89
C PRO A 126 -24.60 -20.35 -6.00
N ALA A 127 -23.37 -20.69 -5.64
CA ALA A 127 -22.32 -20.91 -6.63
C ALA A 127 -22.56 -22.17 -7.47
N ALA A 128 -23.09 -23.26 -6.91
CA ALA A 128 -23.48 -24.42 -7.70
C ALA A 128 -24.65 -24.11 -8.64
N ALA A 129 -25.62 -23.29 -8.21
CA ALA A 129 -26.68 -22.82 -9.09
C ALA A 129 -26.12 -21.99 -10.26
N MET A 130 -25.19 -21.07 -9.98
CA MET A 130 -24.47 -20.31 -11.01
C MET A 130 -23.68 -21.23 -11.96
N GLY A 131 -22.96 -22.22 -11.43
CA GLY A 131 -22.16 -23.15 -12.23
C GLY A 131 -23.01 -24.06 -13.12
N ALA A 132 -24.23 -24.36 -12.68
CA ALA A 132 -25.19 -25.13 -13.44
C ALA A 132 -25.75 -24.37 -14.66
N THR A 133 -25.74 -23.03 -14.66
CA THR A 133 -26.31 -22.22 -15.76
C THR A 133 -25.64 -22.53 -17.10
N PHE A 134 -24.30 -22.70 -17.14
CA PHE A 134 -23.57 -22.89 -18.40
C PHE A 134 -23.89 -24.21 -19.10
N PRO A 135 -23.80 -25.40 -18.46
CA PRO A 135 -24.18 -26.65 -19.11
C PRO A 135 -25.65 -26.69 -19.56
N ILE A 136 -26.55 -26.08 -18.79
CA ILE A 136 -27.99 -26.00 -19.12
C ILE A 136 -28.22 -25.08 -20.32
N ALA A 137 -27.58 -23.91 -20.35
CA ALA A 137 -27.61 -23.01 -21.51
C ALA A 137 -26.99 -23.67 -22.76
N ALA A 138 -25.88 -24.39 -22.58
CA ALA A 138 -25.22 -25.13 -23.65
C ALA A 138 -26.11 -26.21 -24.25
N ARG A 139 -26.93 -26.90 -23.44
CA ARG A 139 -27.90 -27.89 -23.92
C ARG A 139 -28.92 -27.30 -24.91
N TRP A 140 -29.33 -26.05 -24.71
CA TRP A 140 -30.25 -25.35 -25.63
C TRP A 140 -29.54 -24.82 -26.87
N MET A 141 -28.33 -24.25 -26.69
CA MET A 141 -27.64 -23.55 -27.78
C MET A 141 -26.86 -24.48 -28.71
N VAL A 142 -26.17 -25.49 -28.17
CA VAL A 142 -25.39 -26.47 -28.93
C VAL A 142 -26.30 -27.57 -29.45
N ARG A 143 -26.59 -27.53 -30.76
CA ARG A 143 -27.48 -28.51 -31.42
C ARG A 143 -26.77 -29.54 -32.29
N ALA A 144 -25.51 -29.30 -32.64
CA ALA A 144 -24.70 -30.20 -33.48
C ALA A 144 -23.25 -30.18 -33.00
N ALA A 145 -22.58 -31.34 -32.99
CA ALA A 145 -21.18 -31.46 -32.55
C ALA A 145 -20.23 -30.59 -33.39
N SER A 146 -20.51 -30.47 -34.70
CA SER A 146 -19.74 -29.64 -35.64
C SER A 146 -19.73 -28.15 -35.29
N ARG A 147 -20.76 -27.67 -34.58
CA ARG A 147 -20.87 -26.28 -34.12
C ARG A 147 -20.62 -26.11 -32.63
N ALA A 148 -20.27 -27.18 -31.91
CA ALA A 148 -20.10 -27.16 -30.46
C ALA A 148 -19.07 -26.10 -30.01
N ALA A 149 -17.92 -26.00 -30.69
CA ALA A 149 -16.90 -24.99 -30.37
C ALA A 149 -17.40 -23.54 -30.59
N GLN A 150 -18.16 -23.31 -31.66
CA GLN A 150 -18.68 -21.98 -31.98
C GLN A 150 -19.80 -21.56 -31.03
N ASP A 151 -20.77 -22.46 -30.81
CA ASP A 151 -21.94 -22.18 -29.97
C ASP A 151 -21.51 -22.14 -28.48
N ALA A 152 -20.78 -23.14 -27.96
CA ALA A 152 -20.32 -23.12 -26.56
C ALA A 152 -19.31 -21.99 -26.28
N GLY A 153 -18.41 -21.70 -27.23
CA GLY A 153 -17.48 -20.58 -27.12
C GLY A 153 -18.20 -19.22 -27.14
N GLY A 154 -19.27 -19.08 -27.94
CA GLY A 154 -20.12 -17.89 -27.95
C GLY A 154 -20.88 -17.67 -26.64
N LEU A 155 -21.41 -18.73 -26.02
CA LEU A 155 -22.00 -18.66 -24.68
C LEU A 155 -20.98 -18.20 -23.64
N TYR A 156 -19.81 -18.85 -23.64
CA TYR A 156 -18.75 -18.53 -22.68
C TYR A 156 -18.29 -17.07 -22.83
N ALA A 157 -18.11 -16.59 -24.07
CA ALA A 157 -17.76 -15.21 -24.35
C ALA A 157 -18.84 -14.22 -23.89
N ALA A 158 -20.13 -14.48 -24.16
CA ALA A 158 -21.22 -13.60 -23.75
C ALA A 158 -21.34 -13.49 -22.22
N ASN A 159 -21.32 -14.62 -21.51
CA ASN A 159 -21.35 -14.65 -20.05
C ASN A 159 -20.13 -13.93 -19.45
N THR A 160 -18.94 -14.19 -19.97
CA THR A 160 -17.69 -13.60 -19.47
C THR A 160 -17.62 -12.10 -19.75
N LEU A 161 -18.16 -11.63 -20.88
CA LEU A 161 -18.27 -10.20 -21.16
C LEU A 161 -19.27 -9.51 -20.23
N GLY A 162 -20.42 -10.16 -20.00
CA GLY A 162 -21.39 -9.71 -19.00
C GLY A 162 -20.76 -9.61 -17.61
N ALA A 163 -20.04 -10.64 -17.20
CA ALA A 163 -19.26 -10.70 -15.97
C ALA A 163 -18.26 -9.54 -15.84
N ALA A 164 -17.49 -9.24 -16.90
CA ALA A 164 -16.59 -8.08 -16.91
C ALA A 164 -17.33 -6.76 -16.67
N LEU A 165 -18.46 -6.55 -17.36
CA LEU A 165 -19.29 -5.37 -17.16
C LEU A 165 -19.87 -5.30 -15.74
N GLY A 166 -20.31 -6.44 -15.20
CA GLY A 166 -20.80 -6.55 -13.82
C GLY A 166 -19.74 -6.18 -12.79
N ALA A 167 -18.50 -6.66 -12.96
CA ALA A 167 -17.37 -6.35 -12.08
C ALA A 167 -17.02 -4.85 -12.13
N VAL A 168 -16.94 -4.25 -13.33
CA VAL A 168 -16.71 -2.81 -13.50
C VAL A 168 -17.84 -1.99 -12.87
N LEU A 169 -19.10 -2.34 -13.16
CA LEU A 169 -20.26 -1.64 -12.60
C LEU A 169 -20.28 -1.75 -11.08
N ALA A 170 -20.02 -2.93 -10.51
CA ALA A 170 -19.96 -3.13 -9.07
C ALA A 170 -18.90 -2.22 -8.42
N GLY A 171 -17.66 -2.28 -8.91
CA GLY A 171 -16.53 -1.56 -8.31
C GLY A 171 -16.54 -0.04 -8.52
N PHE A 172 -17.01 0.44 -9.67
CA PHE A 172 -16.93 1.87 -10.02
C PHE A 172 -18.24 2.64 -9.83
N VAL A 173 -19.40 1.97 -9.86
CA VAL A 173 -20.70 2.64 -9.89
C VAL A 173 -21.61 2.17 -8.77
N LEU A 174 -21.95 0.88 -8.70
CA LEU A 174 -22.99 0.36 -7.82
C LEU A 174 -22.62 0.42 -6.35
N ILE A 175 -21.45 -0.11 -5.95
CA ILE A 175 -21.05 -0.10 -4.53
C ILE A 175 -20.81 1.33 -4.04
N PRO A 176 -20.09 2.21 -4.77
CA PRO A 176 -19.90 3.59 -4.35
C PRO A 176 -21.21 4.41 -4.20
N SER A 177 -22.23 4.13 -5.00
CA SER A 177 -23.48 4.91 -5.02
C SER A 177 -24.61 4.32 -4.19
N LEU A 178 -24.75 2.99 -4.17
CA LEU A 178 -25.88 2.28 -3.55
C LEU A 178 -25.50 1.51 -2.29
N GLY A 179 -24.21 1.22 -2.07
CA GLY A 179 -23.73 0.30 -1.04
C GLY A 179 -23.80 -1.17 -1.45
N LEU A 180 -23.39 -2.07 -0.56
CA LEU A 180 -23.39 -3.53 -0.78
C LEU A 180 -24.82 -4.08 -0.96
N SER A 181 -25.74 -3.64 -0.12
CA SER A 181 -27.14 -4.06 -0.13
C SER A 181 -27.86 -3.61 -1.41
N GLY A 182 -27.67 -2.35 -1.80
CA GLY A 182 -28.24 -1.82 -3.04
C GLY A 182 -27.67 -2.50 -4.29
N SER A 183 -26.37 -2.81 -4.29
CA SER A 183 -25.73 -3.58 -5.37
C SER A 183 -26.29 -5.00 -5.48
N THR A 184 -26.59 -5.64 -4.34
CA THR A 184 -27.26 -6.96 -4.31
C THR A 184 -28.62 -6.89 -5.00
N TRP A 185 -29.43 -5.87 -4.71
CA TRP A 185 -30.75 -5.69 -5.35
C TRP A 185 -30.66 -5.49 -6.87
N VAL A 186 -29.63 -4.77 -7.35
CA VAL A 186 -29.37 -4.66 -8.79
C VAL A 186 -29.07 -6.02 -9.40
N GLY A 187 -28.22 -6.85 -8.76
CA GLY A 187 -27.99 -8.23 -9.17
C GLY A 187 -29.30 -9.03 -9.26
N VAL A 188 -30.16 -8.93 -8.26
CA VAL A 188 -31.44 -9.66 -8.19
C VAL A 188 -32.36 -9.25 -9.33
N ALA A 189 -32.44 -7.95 -9.63
CA ALA A 189 -33.20 -7.43 -10.75
C ALA A 189 -32.68 -7.99 -12.09
N LEU A 190 -31.34 -8.08 -12.27
CA LEU A 190 -30.74 -8.67 -13.48
C LEU A 190 -31.07 -10.16 -13.62
N ASN A 191 -31.06 -10.95 -12.53
CA ASN A 191 -31.50 -12.35 -12.60
C ASN A 191 -32.99 -12.46 -12.97
N ALA A 192 -33.85 -11.62 -12.40
CA ALA A 192 -35.27 -11.62 -12.74
C ALA A 192 -35.50 -11.31 -14.22
N ILE A 193 -34.73 -10.37 -14.79
CA ILE A 193 -34.74 -10.06 -16.23
C ILE A 193 -34.27 -11.27 -17.06
N ALA A 194 -33.16 -11.90 -16.67
CA ALA A 194 -32.64 -13.09 -17.34
C ALA A 194 -33.65 -14.25 -17.32
N ALA A 195 -34.27 -14.50 -16.17
CA ALA A 195 -35.29 -15.53 -15.98
C ALA A 195 -36.55 -15.26 -16.82
N ALA A 196 -37.10 -14.04 -16.75
CA ALA A 196 -38.29 -13.65 -17.50
C ALA A 196 -38.05 -13.74 -19.02
N GLY A 197 -36.88 -13.28 -19.48
CA GLY A 197 -36.48 -13.38 -20.88
C GLY A 197 -36.33 -14.83 -21.35
N ALA A 198 -35.68 -15.68 -20.56
CA ALA A 198 -35.53 -17.10 -20.89
C ALA A 198 -36.89 -17.83 -20.93
N PHE A 199 -37.80 -17.49 -20.01
CA PHE A 199 -39.16 -18.03 -20.00
C PHE A 199 -39.99 -17.55 -21.21
N ALA A 200 -39.85 -16.29 -21.62
CA ALA A 200 -40.49 -15.77 -22.84
C ALA A 200 -39.96 -16.47 -24.11
N ILE A 201 -38.65 -16.73 -24.18
CA ILE A 201 -38.05 -17.52 -25.27
C ILE A 201 -38.57 -18.97 -25.23
N ALA A 202 -38.70 -19.58 -24.05
CA ALA A 202 -39.24 -20.93 -23.90
C ALA A 202 -40.70 -21.04 -24.40
N ARG A 203 -41.54 -20.03 -24.13
CA ARG A 203 -42.94 -19.97 -24.58
C ARG A 203 -43.10 -19.76 -26.08
N THR A 204 -42.19 -19.01 -26.70
CA THR A 204 -42.24 -18.68 -28.14
C THR A 204 -41.49 -19.71 -29.00
N SER A 205 -40.66 -20.54 -28.38
CA SER A 205 -39.98 -21.66 -29.05
C SER A 205 -40.99 -22.79 -29.28
N ALA A 206 -41.53 -22.89 -30.50
CA ALA A 206 -42.36 -24.03 -30.89
C ALA A 206 -41.60 -25.35 -30.66
N GLU A 207 -42.25 -26.33 -30.04
CA GLU A 207 -41.72 -27.69 -29.97
C GLU A 207 -41.56 -28.24 -31.40
N PRO A 208 -40.39 -28.78 -31.77
CA PRO A 208 -40.37 -29.78 -32.81
C PRO A 208 -41.10 -31.00 -32.23
N LEU A 209 -42.25 -31.34 -32.81
CA LEU A 209 -42.88 -32.65 -32.64
C LEU A 209 -41.81 -33.74 -32.75
N ALA A 210 -41.72 -34.65 -31.78
CA ALA A 210 -40.98 -35.89 -31.91
C ALA A 210 -41.79 -37.04 -31.29
N PRO A 211 -41.72 -38.29 -31.79
CA PRO A 211 -41.21 -38.80 -33.06
C PRO A 211 -42.30 -39.56 -33.84
N GLY A 212 -42.71 -39.04 -35.00
CA GLY A 212 -43.50 -39.83 -35.96
C GLY A 212 -42.55 -40.70 -36.77
N GLY A 213 -42.65 -42.02 -36.62
CA GLY A 213 -41.86 -42.98 -37.40
C GLY A 213 -42.07 -42.80 -38.90
N THR A 214 -41.14 -42.12 -39.57
CA THR A 214 -40.87 -42.32 -40.99
C THR A 214 -39.39 -42.57 -41.13
N LYS A 215 -39.07 -43.81 -41.55
CA LYS A 215 -37.77 -44.19 -42.08
C LYS A 215 -37.42 -43.22 -43.21
N VAL A 216 -36.62 -42.21 -42.92
CA VAL A 216 -35.89 -41.50 -43.96
C VAL A 216 -34.86 -42.50 -44.50
N PRO A 217 -34.84 -42.80 -45.81
CA PRO A 217 -33.90 -43.76 -46.37
C PRO A 217 -32.46 -43.27 -46.12
N PRO A 218 -31.48 -44.17 -45.98
CA PRO A 218 -30.10 -43.76 -45.87
C PRO A 218 -29.72 -43.07 -47.19
N VAL A 219 -29.43 -41.77 -47.13
CA VAL A 219 -28.77 -41.07 -48.22
C VAL A 219 -27.39 -41.71 -48.35
N ARG A 220 -27.20 -42.46 -49.44
CA ARG A 220 -25.88 -42.89 -49.90
C ARG A 220 -25.05 -41.63 -50.19
N THR A 221 -24.15 -41.26 -49.28
CA THR A 221 -22.99 -40.46 -49.63
C THR A 221 -21.89 -41.39 -50.07
N SER A 222 -21.52 -41.25 -51.34
CA SER A 222 -20.36 -41.83 -52.01
C SER A 222 -19.09 -41.76 -51.16
N SER A 223 -18.27 -42.79 -51.30
CA SER A 223 -16.91 -42.94 -50.77
C SER A 223 -16.06 -41.68 -50.95
N GLU A 224 -15.34 -41.27 -49.91
CA GLU A 224 -13.88 -41.03 -49.92
C GLU A 224 -13.36 -40.62 -48.53
N THR A 225 -12.63 -41.53 -47.89
CA THR A 225 -11.40 -41.29 -47.10
C THR A 225 -11.26 -39.96 -46.34
N GLY A 226 -11.92 -39.84 -45.19
CA GLY A 226 -11.59 -38.85 -44.16
C GLY A 226 -11.73 -39.47 -42.77
N GLY A 227 -10.61 -39.84 -42.14
CA GLY A 227 -10.60 -40.49 -40.82
C GLY A 227 -11.45 -39.74 -39.80
N LYS A 228 -12.33 -40.45 -39.10
CA LYS A 228 -13.05 -39.93 -37.93
C LYS A 228 -12.00 -39.38 -36.96
N ALA A 229 -11.94 -38.06 -36.77
CA ALA A 229 -11.04 -37.46 -35.80
C ALA A 229 -11.35 -38.05 -34.41
N THR A 230 -10.39 -38.75 -33.82
CA THR A 230 -10.52 -39.33 -32.48
C THR A 230 -10.62 -38.20 -31.46
N ALA A 231 -11.71 -38.16 -30.69
CA ALA A 231 -11.83 -37.19 -29.60
C ALA A 231 -10.87 -37.57 -28.46
N HIS A 232 -10.18 -36.56 -27.91
CA HIS A 232 -9.27 -36.72 -26.77
C HIS A 232 -9.77 -35.89 -25.57
N PRO A 233 -10.92 -36.25 -24.95
CA PRO A 233 -11.54 -35.46 -23.90
C PRO A 233 -10.68 -35.36 -22.63
N TRP A 234 -9.87 -36.38 -22.32
CA TRP A 234 -8.95 -36.35 -21.19
C TRP A 234 -7.80 -35.36 -21.42
N LEU A 235 -7.29 -35.27 -22.65
CA LEU A 235 -6.21 -34.34 -23.03
C LEU A 235 -6.72 -32.89 -23.00
N ALA A 236 -7.94 -32.67 -23.51
CA ALA A 236 -8.61 -31.38 -23.41
C ALA A 236 -8.85 -30.95 -21.96
N ALA A 237 -9.28 -31.87 -21.09
CA ALA A 237 -9.48 -31.59 -19.67
C ALA A 237 -8.16 -31.28 -18.95
N LEU A 238 -7.09 -32.07 -19.18
CA LEU A 238 -5.78 -31.83 -18.57
C LEU A 238 -5.18 -30.48 -19.00
N ALA A 239 -5.23 -30.18 -20.29
CA ALA A 239 -4.74 -28.92 -20.86
C ALA A 239 -5.51 -27.71 -20.31
N LEU A 240 -6.83 -27.80 -20.18
CA LEU A 240 -7.60 -26.74 -19.54
C LEU A 240 -7.45 -26.68 -18.02
N GLY A 241 -7.20 -27.81 -17.35
CA GLY A 241 -6.81 -27.78 -15.94
C GLY A 241 -5.52 -26.98 -15.72
N ALA A 242 -4.51 -27.21 -16.56
CA ALA A 242 -3.25 -26.44 -16.55
C ALA A 242 -3.47 -24.97 -16.94
N SER A 243 -4.34 -24.71 -17.93
CA SER A 243 -4.72 -23.35 -18.34
C SER A 243 -5.43 -22.60 -17.21
N GLY A 244 -6.39 -23.22 -16.53
CA GLY A 244 -7.11 -22.63 -15.40
C GLY A 244 -6.18 -22.37 -14.22
N PHE A 245 -5.31 -23.33 -13.90
CA PHE A 245 -4.26 -23.16 -12.90
C PHE A 245 -3.41 -21.93 -13.19
N ALA A 246 -2.87 -21.85 -14.41
CA ALA A 246 -1.98 -20.76 -14.78
C ALA A 246 -2.70 -19.41 -14.87
N SER A 247 -3.93 -19.36 -15.37
CA SER A 247 -4.66 -18.10 -15.49
C SER A 247 -4.91 -17.48 -14.11
N LEU A 248 -5.38 -18.26 -13.13
CA LEU A 248 -5.64 -17.73 -11.79
C LEU A 248 -4.35 -17.52 -10.98
N ALA A 249 -3.34 -18.38 -11.13
CA ALA A 249 -2.03 -18.17 -10.51
C ALA A 249 -1.41 -16.84 -10.99
N LEU A 250 -1.39 -16.62 -12.31
CA LEU A 250 -0.89 -15.38 -12.89
C LEU A 250 -1.77 -14.19 -12.53
N GLN A 251 -3.10 -14.35 -12.43
CA GLN A 251 -3.97 -13.26 -11.97
C GLN A 251 -3.60 -12.80 -10.55
N VAL A 252 -3.32 -13.72 -9.63
CA VAL A 252 -2.86 -13.40 -8.26
C VAL A 252 -1.52 -12.65 -8.30
N ILE A 253 -0.54 -13.18 -9.04
CA ILE A 253 0.81 -12.60 -9.16
C ILE A 253 0.76 -11.20 -9.79
N TRP A 254 0.02 -11.04 -10.88
CA TRP A 254 -0.10 -9.76 -11.57
C TRP A 254 -0.90 -8.74 -10.75
N THR A 255 -1.90 -9.16 -9.97
CA THR A 255 -2.57 -8.26 -9.04
C THR A 255 -1.58 -7.72 -8.01
N ARG A 256 -0.71 -8.57 -7.45
CA ARG A 256 0.36 -8.17 -6.52
C ARG A 256 1.36 -7.20 -7.14
N LEU A 257 1.82 -7.45 -8.37
CA LEU A 257 2.78 -6.57 -9.06
C LEU A 257 2.17 -5.23 -9.47
N LEU A 258 0.95 -5.25 -10.01
CA LEU A 258 0.32 -4.04 -10.54
C LEU A 258 -0.15 -3.10 -9.43
N VAL A 259 -0.41 -3.61 -8.23
CA VAL A 259 -0.61 -2.77 -7.03
C VAL A 259 0.64 -1.95 -6.70
N LEU A 260 1.85 -2.48 -6.91
CA LEU A 260 3.10 -1.72 -6.71
C LEU A 260 3.30 -0.63 -7.78
N ILE A 261 2.65 -0.75 -8.94
CA ILE A 261 2.74 0.20 -10.07
C ILE A 261 1.64 1.26 -10.00
N LEU A 262 0.39 0.86 -9.73
CA LEU A 262 -0.79 1.73 -9.74
C LEU A 262 -1.17 2.27 -8.36
N GLY A 263 -0.65 1.66 -7.29
CA GLY A 263 -1.02 1.90 -5.91
C GLY A 263 -2.05 0.89 -5.38
N PRO A 264 -2.03 0.56 -4.06
CA PRO A 264 -2.89 -0.43 -3.39
C PRO A 264 -4.33 0.06 -3.18
N THR A 265 -4.98 0.51 -4.25
CA THR A 265 -6.34 1.05 -4.23
C THR A 265 -7.37 0.04 -4.74
N THR A 266 -8.61 0.17 -4.31
CA THR A 266 -9.75 -0.64 -4.81
C THR A 266 -9.96 -0.49 -6.32
N TYR A 267 -9.59 0.66 -6.90
CA TYR A 267 -9.64 0.89 -8.34
C TYR A 267 -8.58 0.08 -9.08
N ALA A 268 -7.34 0.03 -8.58
CA ALA A 268 -6.27 -0.77 -9.19
C ALA A 268 -6.68 -2.25 -9.25
N PHE A 269 -7.21 -2.80 -8.16
CA PHE A 269 -7.74 -4.17 -8.13
C PHE A 269 -8.83 -4.39 -9.20
N SER A 270 -9.80 -3.46 -9.28
CA SER A 270 -10.91 -3.54 -10.23
C SER A 270 -10.44 -3.48 -11.69
N ILE A 271 -9.42 -2.66 -12.00
CA ILE A 271 -8.83 -2.54 -13.34
C ILE A 271 -8.20 -3.87 -13.75
N VAL A 272 -7.36 -4.47 -12.90
CA VAL A 272 -6.66 -5.73 -13.18
C VAL A 272 -7.64 -6.85 -13.46
N VAL A 273 -8.63 -7.05 -12.57
CA VAL A 273 -9.64 -8.11 -12.71
C VAL A 273 -10.46 -7.89 -13.98
N SER A 274 -10.89 -6.66 -14.24
CA SER A 274 -11.72 -6.35 -15.41
C SER A 274 -10.99 -6.62 -16.73
N ILE A 275 -9.73 -6.19 -16.85
CA ILE A 275 -8.91 -6.43 -18.05
C ILE A 275 -8.67 -7.92 -18.25
N PHE A 276 -8.43 -8.67 -17.16
CA PHE A 276 -8.26 -10.12 -17.22
C PHE A 276 -9.51 -10.82 -17.77
N ILE A 277 -10.69 -10.46 -17.26
CA ILE A 277 -11.97 -11.05 -17.69
C ILE A 277 -12.32 -10.62 -19.12
N VAL A 278 -12.12 -9.35 -19.49
CA VAL A 278 -12.32 -8.86 -20.87
C VAL A 278 -11.42 -9.60 -21.84
N GLY A 279 -10.16 -9.83 -21.48
CA GLY A 279 -9.23 -10.63 -22.27
C GLY A 279 -9.69 -12.07 -22.46
N ILE A 280 -10.12 -12.75 -21.38
CA ILE A 280 -10.69 -14.11 -21.50
C ILE A 280 -11.93 -14.14 -22.39
N ALA A 281 -12.84 -13.17 -22.24
CA ALA A 281 -14.06 -13.07 -23.05
C ALA A 281 -13.75 -12.85 -24.53
N GLY A 282 -12.89 -11.88 -24.84
CA GLY A 282 -12.45 -11.57 -26.20
C GLY A 282 -11.70 -12.73 -26.83
N GLY A 283 -10.83 -13.37 -26.06
CA GLY A 283 -10.09 -14.57 -26.44
C GLY A 283 -11.01 -15.72 -26.81
N ALA A 284 -12.02 -15.98 -25.98
CA ALA A 284 -13.01 -17.02 -26.24
C ALA A 284 -13.83 -16.73 -27.51
N ALA A 285 -14.23 -15.48 -27.74
CA ALA A 285 -14.95 -15.10 -28.95
C ALA A 285 -14.11 -15.29 -30.23
N ILE A 286 -12.83 -14.92 -30.17
CA ILE A 286 -11.87 -15.11 -31.28
C ILE A 286 -11.61 -16.61 -31.48
N GLY A 287 -11.30 -17.33 -30.40
CA GLY A 287 -11.05 -18.76 -30.38
C GLY A 287 -12.23 -19.56 -30.95
N ALA A 288 -13.48 -19.18 -30.63
CA ALA A 288 -14.68 -19.84 -31.17
C ALA A 288 -14.76 -19.76 -32.71
N ARG A 289 -14.34 -18.65 -33.30
CA ARG A 289 -14.31 -18.46 -34.76
C ARG A 289 -13.14 -19.22 -35.41
N LEU A 290 -11.98 -19.25 -34.76
CA LEU A 290 -10.79 -19.93 -35.26
C LEU A 290 -10.90 -21.47 -35.12
N ALA A 291 -11.38 -21.95 -33.98
CA ALA A 291 -11.61 -23.37 -33.71
C ALA A 291 -12.59 -24.00 -34.71
N ALA A 292 -13.60 -23.24 -35.16
CA ALA A 292 -14.54 -23.69 -36.18
C ALA A 292 -13.93 -23.83 -37.58
N ARG A 293 -12.78 -23.19 -37.85
CA ARG A 293 -12.12 -23.19 -39.17
C ARG A 293 -10.92 -24.14 -39.26
N THR A 294 -10.34 -24.53 -38.12
CA THR A 294 -9.18 -25.43 -38.10
C THR A 294 -9.58 -26.90 -38.11
N ARG A 295 -8.70 -27.75 -38.66
CA ARG A 295 -8.78 -29.21 -38.51
C ARG A 295 -7.90 -29.75 -37.38
N ASP A 296 -6.93 -28.95 -36.90
CA ASP A 296 -5.94 -29.35 -35.89
C ASP A 296 -6.21 -28.63 -34.55
N ALA A 297 -7.28 -29.03 -33.85
CA ALA A 297 -7.68 -28.41 -32.58
C ALA A 297 -6.60 -28.52 -31.48
N ALA A 298 -5.86 -29.63 -31.45
CA ALA A 298 -4.74 -29.82 -30.51
C ALA A 298 -3.60 -28.83 -30.75
N ALA A 299 -3.27 -28.52 -32.01
CA ALA A 299 -2.26 -27.52 -32.33
C ALA A 299 -2.70 -26.11 -31.91
N GLY A 300 -3.97 -25.77 -32.17
CA GLY A 300 -4.56 -24.50 -31.72
C GLY A 300 -4.53 -24.34 -30.19
N LEU A 301 -4.86 -25.42 -29.46
CA LEU A 301 -4.79 -25.43 -28.00
C LEU A 301 -3.36 -25.25 -27.48
N ALA A 302 -2.38 -25.99 -28.03
CA ALA A 302 -0.98 -25.84 -27.64
C ALA A 302 -0.42 -24.43 -27.92
N ILE A 303 -0.79 -23.83 -29.05
CA ILE A 303 -0.42 -22.45 -29.39
C ILE A 303 -1.01 -21.47 -28.38
N CYS A 304 -2.28 -21.64 -27.98
CA CYS A 304 -2.91 -20.77 -26.98
C CYS A 304 -2.20 -20.88 -25.62
N LEU A 305 -1.86 -22.09 -25.17
CA LEU A 305 -1.11 -22.29 -23.93
C LEU A 305 0.26 -21.59 -23.98
N LEU A 306 1.04 -21.79 -25.04
CA LEU A 306 2.35 -21.17 -25.21
C LEU A 306 2.28 -19.65 -25.35
N ALA A 307 1.30 -19.12 -26.10
CA ALA A 307 1.08 -17.69 -26.24
C ALA A 307 0.67 -17.03 -24.91
N SER A 308 -0.09 -17.72 -24.07
CA SER A 308 -0.50 -17.21 -22.75
C SER A 308 0.72 -16.96 -21.87
N VAL A 309 1.60 -17.95 -21.73
CA VAL A 309 2.79 -17.80 -20.88
C VAL A 309 3.92 -17.02 -21.54
N GLY A 310 4.05 -17.07 -22.87
CA GLY A 310 4.95 -16.18 -23.60
C GLY A 310 4.57 -14.71 -23.42
N GLY A 311 3.27 -14.39 -23.48
CA GLY A 311 2.75 -13.06 -23.16
C GLY A 311 3.05 -12.64 -21.72
N SER A 312 2.90 -13.55 -20.75
CA SER A 312 3.25 -13.25 -19.36
C SER A 312 4.74 -13.00 -19.15
N ILE A 313 5.63 -13.71 -19.85
CA ILE A 313 7.08 -13.48 -19.76
C ILE A 313 7.45 -12.15 -20.41
N ALA A 314 6.85 -11.82 -21.56
CA ALA A 314 7.05 -10.51 -22.19
C ALA A 314 6.58 -9.37 -21.28
N ALA A 315 5.40 -9.50 -20.67
CA ALA A 315 4.91 -8.54 -19.69
C ALA A 315 5.85 -8.44 -18.48
N ALA A 316 6.34 -9.57 -17.96
CA ALA A 316 7.26 -9.61 -16.83
C ALA A 316 8.58 -8.88 -17.15
N SER A 317 9.08 -8.95 -18.39
CA SER A 317 10.29 -8.21 -18.80
C SER A 317 10.11 -6.68 -18.86
N ALA A 318 8.87 -6.20 -18.86
CA ALA A 318 8.53 -4.78 -18.99
C ALA A 318 8.14 -4.12 -17.65
N VAL A 319 8.22 -4.83 -16.52
CA VAL A 319 7.74 -4.37 -15.21
C VAL A 319 8.43 -3.08 -14.77
N ASP A 320 9.77 -3.07 -14.71
CA ASP A 320 10.54 -1.92 -14.22
C ASP A 320 10.31 -0.67 -15.08
N GLY A 321 10.33 -0.84 -16.41
CA GLY A 321 10.04 0.24 -17.37
C GLY A 321 8.61 0.77 -17.26
N THR A 322 7.62 -0.11 -17.00
CA THR A 322 6.23 0.31 -16.80
C THR A 322 6.08 1.09 -15.49
N LEU A 323 6.76 0.67 -14.42
CA LEU A 323 6.76 1.36 -13.15
C LEU A 323 7.35 2.77 -13.31
N LEU A 324 8.51 2.92 -13.95
CA LEU A 324 9.11 4.23 -14.23
C LEU A 324 8.22 5.11 -15.12
N ALA A 325 7.59 4.53 -16.15
CA ALA A 325 6.66 5.26 -16.99
C ALA A 325 5.46 5.78 -16.19
N MET A 326 4.90 4.95 -15.29
CA MET A 326 3.80 5.35 -14.42
C MET A 326 4.24 6.41 -13.41
N ALA A 327 5.42 6.27 -12.82
CA ALA A 327 6.01 7.24 -11.93
C ALA A 327 6.17 8.61 -12.62
N GLY A 328 6.64 8.63 -13.88
CA GLY A 328 6.75 9.85 -14.69
C GLY A 328 5.41 10.46 -15.11
N ILE A 329 4.31 9.71 -15.04
CA ILE A 329 2.95 10.24 -15.21
C ILE A 329 2.48 10.91 -13.92
N VAL A 330 2.66 10.23 -12.79
CA VAL A 330 2.23 10.72 -11.47
C VAL A 330 3.02 11.94 -11.05
N ALA A 331 4.32 12.02 -11.38
CA ALA A 331 5.18 13.16 -11.05
C ALA A 331 4.77 14.49 -11.71
N ARG A 332 3.80 14.48 -12.64
CA ARG A 332 3.34 15.69 -13.33
C ARG A 332 2.37 16.49 -12.46
N PRO A 333 2.63 17.77 -12.16
CA PRO A 333 1.78 18.58 -11.27
C PRO A 333 0.31 18.68 -11.70
N GLU A 334 0.05 18.65 -13.01
CA GLU A 334 -1.28 18.82 -13.60
C GLU A 334 -2.11 17.53 -13.72
N ILE A 335 -1.59 16.37 -13.29
CA ILE A 335 -2.28 15.11 -13.48
C ILE A 335 -3.47 14.97 -12.53
N GLU A 336 -4.66 14.72 -13.08
CA GLU A 336 -5.85 14.41 -12.30
C GLU A 336 -6.03 12.89 -12.14
N PHE A 337 -6.70 12.49 -11.05
CA PHE A 337 -7.09 11.10 -10.76
C PHE A 337 -7.60 10.34 -11.99
N GLY A 338 -8.54 10.91 -12.75
CA GLY A 338 -9.10 10.25 -13.94
C GLY A 338 -8.06 9.96 -15.03
N GLY A 339 -7.09 10.87 -15.20
CA GLY A 339 -5.97 10.70 -16.13
C GLY A 339 -5.00 9.59 -15.71
N VAL A 340 -4.70 9.51 -14.42
CA VAL A 340 -3.88 8.44 -13.82
C VAL A 340 -4.56 7.08 -14.04
N ILE A 341 -5.84 6.97 -13.69
CA ILE A 341 -6.62 5.72 -13.83
C ILE A 341 -6.71 5.27 -15.28
N LEU A 342 -7.02 6.18 -16.22
CA LEU A 342 -7.15 5.82 -17.63
C LEU A 342 -5.81 5.32 -18.21
N ARG A 343 -4.72 6.05 -17.98
CA ARG A 343 -3.39 5.66 -18.48
C ARG A 343 -2.92 4.36 -17.82
N GLY A 344 -3.12 4.22 -16.51
CA GLY A 344 -2.84 2.99 -15.77
C GLY A 344 -3.60 1.80 -16.36
N ALA A 345 -4.89 1.95 -16.64
CA ALA A 345 -5.68 0.91 -17.30
C ALA A 345 -5.16 0.54 -18.70
N LEU A 346 -4.69 1.52 -19.49
CA LEU A 346 -4.09 1.26 -20.80
C LEU A 346 -2.75 0.50 -20.69
N TYR A 347 -1.88 0.84 -19.73
CA TYR A 347 -0.65 0.08 -19.47
C TYR A 347 -0.94 -1.34 -19.03
N VAL A 348 -1.85 -1.53 -18.06
CA VAL A 348 -2.27 -2.86 -17.62
C VAL A 348 -2.89 -3.65 -18.78
N ALA A 349 -3.69 -3.01 -19.63
CA ALA A 349 -4.26 -3.66 -20.79
C ALA A 349 -3.18 -4.11 -21.78
N ALA A 350 -2.18 -3.26 -22.05
CA ALA A 350 -1.06 -3.62 -22.91
C ALA A 350 -0.25 -4.81 -22.37
N LEU A 351 -0.06 -4.89 -21.05
CA LEU A 351 0.65 -5.99 -20.40
C LEU A 351 -0.18 -7.29 -20.39
N LEU A 352 -1.46 -7.22 -20.01
CA LEU A 352 -2.25 -8.41 -19.68
C LEU A 352 -3.13 -8.94 -20.82
N LEU A 353 -3.58 -8.10 -21.76
CA LEU A 353 -4.47 -8.54 -22.85
C LEU A 353 -3.86 -9.65 -23.72
N PRO A 354 -2.57 -9.60 -24.13
CA PRO A 354 -2.00 -10.66 -24.97
C PRO A 354 -2.11 -12.06 -24.34
N MET A 355 -1.78 -12.17 -23.04
CA MET A 355 -1.84 -13.45 -22.34
C MET A 355 -3.28 -13.89 -22.03
N THR A 356 -4.16 -12.96 -21.66
CA THR A 356 -5.55 -13.27 -21.27
C THR A 356 -6.43 -13.61 -22.47
N LEU A 357 -6.19 -12.98 -23.63
CA LEU A 357 -6.80 -13.38 -24.91
C LEU A 357 -6.41 -14.81 -25.28
N ALA A 358 -5.15 -15.19 -25.07
CA ALA A 358 -4.70 -16.55 -25.34
C ALA A 358 -5.34 -17.58 -24.38
N PHE A 359 -5.46 -17.25 -23.09
CA PHE A 359 -6.20 -18.08 -22.13
C PHE A 359 -7.67 -18.25 -22.53
N GLY A 360 -8.34 -17.17 -22.93
CA GLY A 360 -9.71 -17.23 -23.42
C GLY A 360 -9.87 -18.10 -24.66
N ALA A 361 -8.94 -17.99 -25.61
CA ALA A 361 -8.97 -18.75 -26.86
C ALA A 361 -8.73 -20.25 -26.66
N ALA A 362 -8.04 -20.66 -25.58
CA ALA A 362 -7.80 -22.07 -25.28
C ALA A 362 -9.10 -22.87 -25.10
N PHE A 363 -10.14 -22.27 -24.52
CA PHE A 363 -11.39 -22.98 -24.21
C PHE A 363 -12.11 -23.53 -25.45
N PRO A 364 -12.41 -22.73 -26.50
CA PRO A 364 -13.02 -23.25 -27.73
C PRO A 364 -12.21 -24.35 -28.44
N PHE A 365 -10.87 -24.28 -28.43
CA PHE A 365 -10.03 -25.33 -29.01
C PHE A 365 -10.10 -26.62 -28.21
N ALA A 366 -10.10 -26.54 -26.88
CA ALA A 366 -10.29 -27.71 -26.02
C ALA A 366 -11.68 -28.35 -26.20
N VAL A 367 -12.73 -27.54 -26.36
CA VAL A 367 -14.08 -28.02 -26.71
C VAL A 367 -14.06 -28.75 -28.05
N SER A 368 -13.38 -28.20 -29.07
CA SER A 368 -13.24 -28.84 -30.37
C SER A 368 -12.51 -30.19 -30.27
N LEU A 369 -11.43 -30.26 -29.48
CA LEU A 369 -10.66 -31.49 -29.24
C LEU A 369 -11.45 -32.58 -28.49
N ALA A 370 -12.41 -32.18 -27.66
CA ALA A 370 -13.25 -33.09 -26.88
C ALA A 370 -14.50 -33.58 -27.63
N SER A 371 -14.96 -32.84 -28.64
CA SER A 371 -16.25 -33.05 -29.32
C SER A 371 -16.11 -33.92 -30.57
N GLY A 372 -16.09 -35.25 -30.40
CA GLY A 372 -16.00 -36.23 -31.52
C GLY A 372 -17.30 -36.90 -31.94
N SER A 373 -18.39 -36.77 -31.16
CA SER A 373 -19.72 -37.36 -31.44
C SER A 373 -20.81 -36.48 -30.81
N GLU A 374 -22.04 -36.53 -31.31
CA GLU A 374 -23.18 -35.72 -30.80
C GLU A 374 -23.69 -36.19 -29.42
N GLU A 375 -23.61 -37.49 -29.14
CA GLU A 375 -23.96 -38.04 -27.82
C GLU A 375 -22.94 -37.62 -26.75
N GLY A 376 -23.43 -37.14 -25.61
CA GLY A 376 -22.57 -36.79 -24.46
C GLY A 376 -21.73 -35.51 -24.63
N VAL A 377 -22.03 -34.64 -25.59
CA VAL A 377 -21.34 -33.33 -25.74
C VAL A 377 -21.53 -32.47 -24.49
N THR A 378 -22.77 -32.36 -23.98
CA THR A 378 -23.07 -31.56 -22.77
C THR A 378 -22.34 -32.07 -21.53
N GLU A 379 -22.24 -33.39 -21.36
CA GLU A 379 -21.50 -33.99 -20.23
C GLU A 379 -20.00 -33.70 -20.32
N ARG A 380 -19.40 -33.87 -21.51
CA ARG A 380 -17.99 -33.57 -21.75
C ARG A 380 -17.68 -32.09 -21.53
N LEU A 381 -18.54 -31.18 -22.00
CA LEU A 381 -18.42 -29.75 -21.75
C LEU A 381 -18.45 -29.43 -20.25
N GLY A 382 -19.42 -30.00 -19.52
CA GLY A 382 -19.51 -29.83 -18.07
C GLY A 382 -18.27 -30.33 -17.33
N ARG A 383 -17.73 -31.49 -17.72
CA ARG A 383 -16.50 -32.06 -17.12
C ARG A 383 -15.27 -31.20 -17.38
N ILE A 384 -15.09 -30.74 -18.61
CA ILE A 384 -13.94 -29.91 -18.99
C ILE A 384 -13.99 -28.56 -18.27
N TYR A 385 -15.16 -27.94 -18.20
CA TYR A 385 -15.36 -26.71 -17.44
C TYR A 385 -15.05 -26.92 -15.95
N ALA A 386 -15.54 -28.01 -15.35
CA ALA A 386 -15.25 -28.32 -13.95
C ALA A 386 -13.75 -28.54 -13.68
N VAL A 387 -13.02 -29.24 -14.56
CA VAL A 387 -11.56 -29.45 -14.41
C VAL A 387 -10.80 -28.13 -14.54
N ASN A 388 -11.20 -27.25 -15.48
CA ASN A 388 -10.63 -25.91 -15.61
C ASN A 388 -10.82 -25.11 -14.31
N THR A 389 -12.03 -25.14 -13.73
CA THR A 389 -12.34 -24.44 -12.47
C THR A 389 -11.56 -25.01 -11.29
N VAL A 390 -11.40 -26.34 -11.20
CA VAL A 390 -10.57 -26.97 -10.15
C VAL A 390 -9.10 -26.58 -10.31
N GLY A 391 -8.58 -26.57 -11.54
CA GLY A 391 -7.24 -26.06 -11.84
C GLY A 391 -7.08 -24.61 -11.38
N ALA A 392 -8.05 -23.76 -11.71
CA ALA A 392 -8.10 -22.36 -11.30
C ALA A 392 -8.08 -22.15 -9.78
N ILE A 393 -8.85 -22.94 -9.03
CA ILE A 393 -8.80 -22.94 -7.55
C ILE A 393 -7.40 -23.28 -7.05
N ALA A 394 -6.82 -24.38 -7.56
CA ALA A 394 -5.48 -24.79 -7.17
C ALA A 394 -4.44 -23.73 -7.52
N GLY A 395 -4.58 -23.06 -8.67
CA GLY A 395 -3.73 -21.96 -9.12
C GLY A 395 -3.76 -20.76 -8.18
N ALA A 396 -4.97 -20.27 -7.86
CA ALA A 396 -5.14 -19.14 -6.95
C ALA A 396 -4.58 -19.43 -5.55
N LEU A 397 -4.89 -20.61 -4.99
CA LEU A 397 -4.44 -21.02 -3.66
C LEU A 397 -2.94 -21.27 -3.61
N LEU A 398 -2.39 -22.07 -4.53
CA LEU A 398 -0.96 -22.39 -4.50
C LEU A 398 -0.11 -21.16 -4.80
N ALA A 399 -0.51 -20.28 -5.72
CA ALA A 399 0.21 -19.04 -5.98
C ALA A 399 0.25 -18.13 -4.74
N GLY A 400 -0.90 -17.83 -4.14
CA GLY A 400 -1.01 -16.89 -3.03
C GLY A 400 -0.38 -17.37 -1.72
N PHE A 401 -0.53 -18.65 -1.36
CA PHE A 401 -0.12 -19.16 -0.04
C PHE A 401 1.20 -19.92 -0.02
N VAL A 402 1.61 -20.48 -1.16
CA VAL A 402 2.73 -21.42 -1.19
C VAL A 402 3.85 -20.88 -2.06
N LEU A 403 3.57 -20.62 -3.34
CA LEU A 403 4.61 -20.27 -4.30
C LEU A 403 5.18 -18.87 -4.05
N VAL A 404 4.33 -17.85 -3.94
CA VAL A 404 4.81 -16.47 -3.72
C VAL A 404 5.58 -16.34 -2.40
N PRO A 405 5.06 -16.79 -1.23
CA PRO A 405 5.81 -16.68 0.01
C PRO A 405 7.11 -17.52 0.05
N ALA A 406 7.15 -18.67 -0.65
CA ALA A 406 8.31 -19.57 -0.59
C ALA A 406 9.42 -19.22 -1.60
N ILE A 407 9.07 -18.84 -2.83
CA ILE A 407 10.03 -18.64 -3.93
C ILE A 407 9.95 -17.25 -4.59
N GLY A 408 9.02 -16.41 -4.14
CA GLY A 408 8.82 -15.04 -4.62
C GLY A 408 8.02 -14.91 -5.91
N LEU A 409 7.58 -13.70 -6.23
CA LEU A 409 6.76 -13.36 -7.40
C LEU A 409 7.48 -13.71 -8.71
N HIS A 410 8.75 -13.30 -8.85
CA HIS A 410 9.55 -13.51 -10.07
C HIS A 410 9.70 -14.99 -10.42
N THR A 411 10.15 -15.80 -9.46
CA THR A 411 10.35 -17.24 -9.64
C THR A 411 9.03 -17.96 -9.88
N THR A 412 7.94 -17.51 -9.25
CA THR A 412 6.61 -18.09 -9.45
C THR A 412 6.14 -17.91 -10.90
N VAL A 413 6.32 -16.73 -11.51
CA VAL A 413 5.99 -16.52 -12.95
C VAL A 413 6.74 -17.52 -13.82
N ARG A 414 8.04 -17.72 -13.57
CA ARG A 414 8.89 -18.66 -14.33
C ARG A 414 8.43 -20.10 -14.16
N ALA A 415 8.10 -20.50 -12.93
CA ALA A 415 7.61 -21.85 -12.61
C ALA A 415 6.26 -22.15 -13.29
N VAL A 416 5.31 -21.21 -13.24
CA VAL A 416 4.02 -21.33 -13.92
C VAL A 416 4.21 -21.39 -15.43
N ALA A 417 5.08 -20.54 -15.99
CA ALA A 417 5.40 -20.55 -17.42
C ALA A 417 5.97 -21.90 -17.87
N ALA A 418 6.90 -22.48 -17.11
CA ALA A 418 7.49 -23.78 -17.39
C ALA A 418 6.45 -24.91 -17.32
N GLY A 419 5.58 -24.91 -16.31
CA GLY A 419 4.52 -25.92 -16.15
C GLY A 419 3.52 -25.91 -17.31
N VAL A 420 3.09 -24.74 -17.77
CA VAL A 420 2.18 -24.63 -18.93
C VAL A 420 2.87 -24.98 -20.25
N ALA A 421 4.14 -24.59 -20.42
CA ALA A 421 4.91 -24.99 -21.60
C ALA A 421 5.03 -26.52 -21.67
N ALA A 422 5.25 -27.20 -20.54
CA ALA A 422 5.24 -28.66 -20.47
C ALA A 422 3.86 -29.26 -20.80
N ALA A 423 2.77 -28.65 -20.32
CA ALA A 423 1.41 -29.07 -20.69
C ALA A 423 1.16 -28.91 -22.21
N ALA A 424 1.63 -27.82 -22.83
CA ALA A 424 1.53 -27.60 -24.27
C ALA A 424 2.32 -28.65 -25.06
N VAL A 425 3.53 -29.00 -24.62
CA VAL A 425 4.34 -30.10 -25.19
C VAL A 425 3.59 -31.42 -25.09
N GLY A 426 2.94 -31.71 -23.95
CA GLY A 426 2.07 -32.88 -23.78
C GLY A 426 0.92 -32.92 -24.79
N VAL A 427 0.26 -31.79 -25.05
CA VAL A 427 -0.79 -31.67 -26.08
C VAL A 427 -0.24 -31.92 -27.49
N LEU A 428 0.96 -31.43 -27.81
CA LEU A 428 1.60 -31.64 -29.11
C LEU A 428 2.00 -33.10 -29.35
N LEU A 429 2.45 -33.80 -28.30
CA LEU A 429 2.83 -35.22 -28.33
C LEU A 429 1.62 -36.14 -28.42
N ALA A 430 0.64 -35.96 -27.54
CA ALA A 430 -0.52 -36.85 -27.42
C ALA A 430 -1.66 -36.52 -28.40
N GLY A 431 -1.68 -35.31 -28.95
CA GLY A 431 -2.69 -34.88 -29.92
C GLY A 431 -2.36 -35.28 -31.37
N ALA A 432 -3.41 -35.46 -32.17
CA ALA A 432 -3.31 -35.59 -33.62
C ALA A 432 -2.91 -34.24 -34.24
N VAL A 433 -1.60 -33.99 -34.32
CA VAL A 433 -1.00 -32.75 -34.85
C VAL A 433 -0.10 -33.06 -36.04
N ARG A 434 -0.23 -32.27 -37.11
CA ARG A 434 0.63 -32.37 -38.31
C ARG A 434 2.10 -32.14 -37.98
N GLY A 435 3.01 -32.89 -38.61
CA GLY A 435 4.45 -32.87 -38.30
C GLY A 435 5.09 -31.48 -38.30
N ARG A 436 4.82 -30.63 -39.30
CA ARG A 436 5.34 -29.25 -39.34
C ARG A 436 4.84 -28.39 -38.19
N LEU A 437 3.55 -28.48 -37.84
CA LEU A 437 2.96 -27.74 -36.71
C LEU A 437 3.50 -28.24 -35.37
N ARG A 438 3.77 -29.55 -35.26
CA ARG A 438 4.39 -30.15 -34.09
C ARG A 438 5.82 -29.64 -33.88
N LEU A 439 6.64 -29.56 -34.94
CA LEU A 439 8.00 -29.01 -34.86
C LEU A 439 8.00 -27.52 -34.46
N VAL A 440 7.13 -26.72 -35.09
CA VAL A 440 6.96 -25.29 -34.72
C VAL A 440 6.52 -25.15 -33.27
N GLY A 441 5.59 -25.99 -32.82
CA GLY A 441 5.13 -26.00 -31.42
C GLY A 441 6.25 -26.33 -30.44
N PHE A 442 7.12 -27.30 -30.73
CA PHE A 442 8.29 -27.60 -29.88
C PHE A 442 9.32 -26.46 -29.88
N ALA A 443 9.60 -25.87 -31.03
CA ALA A 443 10.49 -24.71 -31.12
C ALA A 443 9.94 -23.53 -30.30
N ALA A 444 8.63 -23.27 -30.38
CA ALA A 444 7.97 -22.24 -29.57
C ALA A 444 8.02 -22.55 -28.07
N ALA A 445 7.82 -23.81 -27.66
CA ALA A 445 7.95 -24.23 -26.27
C ALA A 445 9.38 -24.03 -25.73
N LEU A 446 10.39 -24.40 -26.52
CA LEU A 446 11.80 -24.15 -26.17
C LEU A 446 12.11 -22.65 -26.09
N ALA A 447 11.57 -21.84 -27.00
CA ALA A 447 11.75 -20.39 -26.96
C ALA A 447 11.12 -19.77 -25.71
N VAL A 448 9.91 -20.18 -25.32
CA VAL A 448 9.25 -19.73 -24.08
C VAL A 448 10.03 -20.16 -22.84
N LEU A 449 10.49 -21.41 -22.78
CA LEU A 449 11.31 -21.91 -21.68
C LEU A 449 12.65 -21.16 -21.59
N GLY A 450 13.28 -20.89 -22.74
CA GLY A 450 14.46 -20.04 -22.83
C GLY A 450 14.18 -18.63 -22.30
N ALA A 451 13.15 -17.96 -22.80
CA ALA A 451 12.76 -16.63 -22.33
C ALA A 451 12.46 -16.60 -20.83
N ALA A 452 11.79 -17.63 -20.29
CA ALA A 452 11.53 -17.75 -18.85
C ALA A 452 12.83 -18.00 -18.04
N ALA A 453 13.78 -18.76 -18.58
CA ALA A 453 15.07 -18.98 -17.95
C ALA A 453 15.91 -17.68 -17.90
N TRP A 454 15.84 -16.88 -18.97
CA TRP A 454 16.57 -15.62 -19.16
C TRP A 454 15.80 -14.36 -18.69
N LEU A 455 14.64 -14.50 -18.04
CA LEU A 455 13.87 -13.38 -17.53
C LEU A 455 14.72 -12.59 -16.51
N PRO A 456 15.04 -11.31 -16.77
CA PRO A 456 15.88 -10.51 -15.87
C PRO A 456 15.20 -10.36 -14.50
N PRO A 457 15.98 -10.32 -13.40
CA PRO A 457 15.42 -10.00 -12.09
C PRO A 457 14.87 -8.58 -12.09
N TRP A 458 13.75 -8.36 -11.40
CA TRP A 458 13.19 -7.02 -11.22
C TRP A 458 13.98 -6.22 -10.18
N ASP A 459 14.02 -4.91 -10.36
CA ASP A 459 14.62 -4.01 -9.39
C ASP A 459 13.74 -3.89 -8.13
N ARG A 460 14.22 -4.49 -7.04
CA ARG A 460 13.53 -4.46 -5.73
C ARG A 460 13.50 -3.06 -5.12
N TYR A 461 14.48 -2.21 -5.39
CA TYR A 461 14.48 -0.83 -4.91
C TYR A 461 13.34 -0.06 -5.57
N LEU A 462 13.17 -0.26 -6.87
CA LEU A 462 12.09 0.36 -7.63
C LEU A 462 10.71 -0.18 -7.21
N LEU A 463 10.56 -1.51 -7.07
CA LEU A 463 9.30 -2.14 -6.64
C LEU A 463 8.87 -1.74 -5.22
N SER A 464 9.80 -1.37 -4.35
CA SER A 464 9.54 -0.91 -2.98
C SER A 464 9.54 0.61 -2.81
N SER A 465 9.74 1.36 -3.89
CA SER A 465 9.90 2.83 -3.84
C SER A 465 8.62 3.61 -3.57
N GLY A 466 7.44 2.98 -3.71
CA GLY A 466 6.15 3.66 -3.63
C GLY A 466 5.96 4.74 -4.70
N ALA A 467 6.54 4.53 -5.89
CA ALA A 467 6.56 5.51 -6.96
C ALA A 467 5.18 6.08 -7.35
N TYR A 468 4.11 5.28 -7.22
CA TYR A 468 2.74 5.73 -7.43
C TYR A 468 2.31 6.87 -6.49
N LYS A 469 2.98 7.08 -5.36
CA LYS A 469 2.69 8.15 -4.40
C LYS A 469 3.83 9.16 -4.30
N TYR A 470 5.07 8.69 -4.23
CA TYR A 470 6.20 9.56 -3.87
C TYR A 470 6.89 10.23 -5.06
N ALA A 471 6.64 9.78 -6.30
CA ALA A 471 7.25 10.37 -7.49
C ALA A 471 7.10 11.91 -7.62
N PRO A 472 5.96 12.54 -7.26
CA PRO A 472 5.83 14.01 -7.28
C PRO A 472 6.76 14.74 -6.30
N ALA A 473 7.09 14.10 -5.17
CA ALA A 473 7.96 14.65 -4.15
C ALA A 473 9.45 14.42 -4.44
N MET A 474 9.78 13.49 -5.35
CA MET A 474 11.15 13.19 -5.71
C MET A 474 11.81 14.39 -6.40
N ARG A 475 13.08 14.61 -6.04
CA ARG A 475 13.96 15.64 -6.62
C ARG A 475 15.28 14.98 -7.02
N GLY A 476 15.88 15.43 -8.11
CA GLY A 476 17.15 14.87 -8.59
C GLY A 476 17.27 14.89 -10.11
N PRO A 477 18.42 14.45 -10.65
CA PRO A 477 18.70 14.48 -12.08
C PRO A 477 17.86 13.50 -12.90
N SER A 478 17.41 12.40 -12.30
CA SER A 478 16.43 11.48 -12.88
C SER A 478 15.53 10.91 -11.79
N LEU A 479 14.30 10.54 -12.18
CA LEU A 479 13.32 9.96 -11.27
C LEU A 479 13.75 8.57 -10.78
N GLU A 480 14.37 7.77 -11.65
CA GLU A 480 14.90 6.44 -11.31
C GLU A 480 15.94 6.52 -10.19
N THR A 481 16.93 7.42 -10.32
CA THR A 481 17.98 7.59 -9.31
C THR A 481 17.39 8.03 -7.96
N ALA A 482 16.41 8.92 -7.96
CA ALA A 482 15.74 9.35 -6.73
C ALA A 482 14.93 8.21 -6.08
N LEU A 483 14.14 7.47 -6.87
CA LEU A 483 13.32 6.37 -6.38
C LEU A 483 14.13 5.20 -5.82
N THR A 484 15.35 4.99 -6.32
CA THR A 484 16.24 3.87 -5.95
C THR A 484 17.33 4.24 -4.92
N ALA A 485 17.38 5.50 -4.45
CA ALA A 485 18.40 6.00 -3.51
C ALA A 485 18.46 5.25 -2.16
N GLY A 486 19.59 5.27 -1.46
CA GLY A 486 19.73 4.61 -0.16
C GLY A 486 19.75 3.07 -0.23
N ASP A 487 19.65 2.43 0.93
CA ASP A 487 19.91 1.00 1.10
C ASP A 487 18.66 0.22 1.51
N LEU A 488 18.37 -0.85 0.76
CA LEU A 488 17.27 -1.78 1.05
C LEU A 488 17.75 -2.84 2.06
N LEU A 489 17.41 -2.65 3.34
CA LEU A 489 17.82 -3.51 4.45
C LEU A 489 17.06 -4.84 4.49
N SER A 490 15.78 -4.83 4.08
CA SER A 490 14.93 -6.01 4.03
C SER A 490 13.92 -5.89 2.90
N TYR A 491 13.59 -7.02 2.26
CA TYR A 491 12.54 -7.13 1.25
C TYR A 491 11.89 -8.51 1.37
N ARG A 492 10.62 -8.55 1.78
CA ARG A 492 9.86 -9.78 1.99
C ARG A 492 8.55 -9.72 1.21
N GLU A 493 8.34 -10.71 0.36
CA GLU A 493 7.08 -10.90 -0.37
C GLU A 493 6.21 -11.85 0.44
N GLY A 494 5.30 -11.28 1.22
CA GLY A 494 4.33 -12.05 2.01
C GLY A 494 3.15 -12.53 1.17
N ALA A 495 2.17 -13.17 1.79
CA ALA A 495 0.99 -13.67 1.09
C ALA A 495 -0.04 -12.56 0.73
N THR A 496 -0.11 -11.44 1.47
CA THR A 496 -0.99 -10.29 1.16
C THR A 496 -0.28 -9.08 0.59
N SER A 497 0.87 -8.73 1.15
CA SER A 497 1.62 -7.52 0.81
C SER A 497 3.11 -7.80 0.71
N THR A 498 3.84 -6.85 0.15
CA THR A 498 5.31 -6.82 0.13
C THR A 498 5.77 -5.83 1.19
N VAL A 499 6.60 -6.28 2.13
CA VAL A 499 7.16 -5.45 3.21
C VAL A 499 8.64 -5.21 2.92
N ALA A 500 9.03 -3.94 2.94
CA ALA A 500 10.41 -3.52 2.74
C ALA A 500 10.87 -2.61 3.88
N VAL A 501 12.15 -2.71 4.23
CA VAL A 501 12.80 -1.76 5.15
C VAL A 501 13.94 -1.10 4.39
N ARG A 502 13.92 0.23 4.33
CA ARG A 502 14.90 1.03 3.60
C ARG A 502 15.52 2.10 4.50
N GLN A 503 16.82 2.27 4.37
CA GLN A 503 17.56 3.35 5.01
C GLN A 503 17.93 4.40 3.96
N LEU A 504 17.57 5.66 4.20
CA LEU A 504 17.89 6.79 3.33
C LEU A 504 18.29 7.98 4.19
N ALA A 505 19.49 8.52 4.01
CA ALA A 505 19.96 9.67 4.79
C ALA A 505 19.82 9.46 6.32
N GLY A 506 20.17 8.25 6.80
CA GLY A 506 20.02 7.84 8.20
C GLY A 506 18.60 7.47 8.66
N THR A 507 17.57 7.84 7.89
CA THR A 507 16.18 7.50 8.20
C THR A 507 15.91 6.05 7.79
N VAL A 508 15.52 5.22 8.75
CA VAL A 508 15.01 3.87 8.51
C VAL A 508 13.49 3.96 8.38
N SER A 509 12.96 3.40 7.29
CA SER A 509 11.54 3.40 6.96
C SER A 509 11.07 1.98 6.65
N LEU A 510 9.91 1.62 7.18
CA LEU A 510 9.18 0.40 6.88
C LEU A 510 8.06 0.74 5.91
N ALA A 511 8.02 0.07 4.77
CA ALA A 511 7.00 0.27 3.75
C ALA A 511 6.21 -1.02 3.48
N ILE A 512 4.89 -0.89 3.35
CA ILE A 512 3.99 -1.94 2.91
C ILE A 512 3.49 -1.57 1.51
N ASP A 513 3.72 -2.45 0.53
CA ASP A 513 3.42 -2.21 -0.89
C ASP A 513 3.94 -0.85 -1.39
N GLY A 514 5.14 -0.49 -0.93
CA GLY A 514 5.85 0.74 -1.27
C GLY A 514 5.41 1.99 -0.50
N LYS A 515 4.30 1.97 0.26
CA LYS A 515 3.92 3.08 1.14
C LYS A 515 4.62 2.93 2.49
N VAL A 516 5.43 3.92 2.87
CA VAL A 516 6.07 4.01 4.20
C VAL A 516 5.01 4.12 5.29
N ASP A 517 4.84 3.11 6.13
CA ASP A 517 3.88 3.13 7.25
C ASP A 517 4.52 3.47 8.59
N ALA A 518 5.84 3.36 8.72
CA ALA A 518 6.57 3.82 9.90
C ALA A 518 8.01 4.22 9.56
N SER A 519 8.56 5.21 10.27
CA SER A 519 9.98 5.54 10.21
C SER A 519 10.53 5.95 11.58
N ASN A 520 11.85 6.11 11.68
CA ASN A 520 12.53 6.70 12.85
C ASN A 520 12.78 8.21 12.70
N ALA A 521 11.99 8.89 11.87
CA ALA A 521 12.07 10.33 11.60
C ALA A 521 10.79 11.07 12.05
N GLY A 522 10.21 11.93 11.21
CA GLY A 522 9.17 12.88 11.60
C GLY A 522 7.90 12.27 12.22
N ASP A 523 7.50 11.07 11.80
CA ASP A 523 6.32 10.35 12.29
C ASP A 523 6.51 9.72 13.68
N MET A 524 7.72 9.75 14.26
CA MET A 524 7.98 9.28 15.62
C MET A 524 7.14 10.02 16.68
N LEU A 525 6.85 11.30 16.46
CA LEU A 525 5.97 12.07 17.35
C LEU A 525 4.58 11.44 17.42
N THR A 526 4.01 11.07 16.26
CA THR A 526 2.71 10.41 16.16
C THR A 526 2.74 9.03 16.81
N GLN A 527 3.71 8.17 16.46
CA GLN A 527 3.82 6.81 17.01
C GLN A 527 3.86 6.80 18.55
N ARG A 528 4.66 7.68 19.17
CA ARG A 528 4.72 7.78 20.65
C ARG A 528 3.44 8.36 21.26
N LEU A 529 2.92 9.46 20.70
CA LEU A 529 1.72 10.10 21.24
C LEU A 529 0.47 9.22 21.11
N LEU A 530 0.43 8.33 20.11
CA LEU A 530 -0.67 7.40 19.93
C LEU A 530 -0.86 6.47 21.13
N ALA A 531 0.25 6.06 21.75
CA ALA A 531 0.24 5.32 23.02
C ALA A 531 0.02 6.25 24.21
N HIS A 532 0.80 7.34 24.30
CA HIS A 532 0.82 8.17 25.51
C HIS A 532 -0.48 8.94 25.75
N VAL A 533 -1.11 9.50 24.73
CA VAL A 533 -2.34 10.31 24.91
C VAL A 533 -3.45 9.52 25.61
N PRO A 534 -3.90 8.35 25.12
CA PRO A 534 -4.94 7.59 25.82
C PRO A 534 -4.47 7.03 27.17
N LEU A 535 -3.19 6.63 27.31
CA LEU A 535 -2.67 6.07 28.56
C LEU A 535 -2.48 7.14 29.66
N LEU A 536 -2.16 8.38 29.30
CA LEU A 536 -2.11 9.53 30.21
C LEU A 536 -3.51 9.94 30.68
N LEU A 537 -4.52 9.80 29.82
CA LEU A 537 -5.92 10.08 30.16
C LEU A 537 -6.56 8.98 31.02
N HIS A 538 -6.04 7.75 30.96
CA HIS A 538 -6.51 6.67 31.82
C HIS A 538 -5.79 6.71 33.19
N PRO A 539 -6.50 6.72 34.33
CA PRO A 539 -5.88 6.91 35.65
C PRO A 539 -4.99 5.74 36.09
N ASP A 540 -5.37 4.49 35.76
CA ASP A 540 -4.59 3.30 36.10
C ASP A 540 -4.76 2.19 35.04
N PRO A 541 -4.11 2.33 33.86
CA PRO A 541 -4.27 1.36 32.77
C PRO A 541 -3.54 0.05 33.09
N LYS A 542 -4.19 -1.11 32.92
CA LYS A 542 -3.60 -2.44 33.11
C LYS A 542 -3.52 -3.24 31.81
N ARG A 543 -4.57 -3.22 30.99
CA ARG A 543 -4.66 -4.02 29.76
C ARG A 543 -4.85 -3.11 28.56
N ALA A 544 -3.92 -3.17 27.62
CA ALA A 544 -3.99 -2.45 26.36
C ALA A 544 -4.13 -3.40 25.16
N ALA A 545 -4.92 -3.00 24.16
CA ALA A 545 -4.89 -3.59 22.83
C ALA A 545 -4.36 -2.56 21.82
N ILE A 546 -3.41 -2.97 20.98
CA ILE A 546 -2.82 -2.12 19.94
C ILE A 546 -3.05 -2.81 18.60
N LEU A 547 -3.84 -2.17 17.74
CA LEU A 547 -4.13 -2.65 16.38
C LEU A 547 -3.12 -2.01 15.42
N GLY A 548 -2.31 -2.86 14.78
CA GLY A 548 -1.17 -2.46 13.96
C GLY A 548 0.12 -2.46 14.79
N LEU A 549 1.12 -3.23 14.37
CA LEU A 549 2.44 -3.21 15.02
C LEU A 549 3.33 -2.13 14.40
N GLY A 550 3.40 -2.06 13.07
CA GLY A 550 4.29 -1.16 12.35
C GLY A 550 5.75 -1.32 12.78
N SER A 551 6.40 -0.24 13.20
CA SER A 551 7.75 -0.23 13.80
C SER A 551 7.81 -0.85 15.20
N GLY A 552 6.67 -1.03 15.88
CA GLY A 552 6.56 -1.43 17.27
C GLY A 552 6.73 -0.30 18.28
N VAL A 553 6.99 0.94 17.86
CA VAL A 553 7.24 2.08 18.76
C VAL A 553 6.03 2.38 19.63
N THR A 554 4.82 2.37 19.07
CA THR A 554 3.56 2.56 19.82
C THR A 554 3.43 1.53 20.95
N LEU A 555 3.79 0.27 20.69
CA LEU A 555 3.83 -0.78 21.72
C LEU A 555 4.92 -0.53 22.77
N GLY A 556 6.13 -0.15 22.33
CA GLY A 556 7.23 0.21 23.22
C GLY A 556 6.86 1.36 24.18
N SER A 557 6.29 2.44 23.64
CA SER A 557 5.77 3.56 24.43
C SER A 557 4.65 3.13 25.37
N ALA A 558 3.74 2.26 24.93
CA ALA A 558 2.67 1.75 25.79
C ALA A 558 3.22 0.95 26.99
N LEU A 559 4.30 0.18 26.80
CA LEU A 559 4.94 -0.62 27.85
C LEU A 559 5.69 0.21 28.90
N THR A 560 5.91 1.50 28.66
CA THR A 560 6.40 2.43 29.70
C THR A 560 5.35 2.73 30.78
N HIS A 561 4.07 2.48 30.47
CA HIS A 561 2.97 2.60 31.41
C HIS A 561 2.82 1.31 32.26
N PRO A 562 2.12 1.38 33.42
CA PRO A 562 2.00 0.26 34.36
C PRO A 562 1.02 -0.84 33.90
N LEU A 563 1.14 -1.25 32.64
CA LEU A 563 0.38 -2.34 32.03
C LEU A 563 0.81 -3.69 32.64
N THR A 564 -0.15 -4.58 32.84
CA THR A 564 0.06 -6.00 33.12
C THR A 564 0.06 -6.84 31.83
N GLU A 565 -0.62 -6.36 30.78
CA GLU A 565 -0.70 -7.02 29.48
C GLU A 565 -0.85 -5.98 28.37
N ALA A 566 -0.07 -6.12 27.29
CA ALA A 566 -0.23 -5.37 26.05
C ALA A 566 -0.44 -6.36 24.90
N THR A 567 -1.68 -6.49 24.43
CA THR A 567 -1.99 -7.30 23.24
C THR A 567 -1.71 -6.47 21.99
N VAL A 568 -0.78 -6.91 21.13
CA VAL A 568 -0.54 -6.31 19.82
C VAL A 568 -1.08 -7.20 18.71
N LEU A 569 -1.85 -6.59 17.80
CA LEU A 569 -2.57 -7.27 16.73
C LEU A 569 -1.95 -6.84 15.39
N GLU A 570 -1.26 -7.75 14.72
CA GLU A 570 -0.59 -7.48 13.45
C GLU A 570 -1.03 -8.50 12.39
N ILE A 571 -1.51 -8.03 11.24
CA ILE A 571 -2.04 -8.91 10.19
C ILE A 571 -0.93 -9.57 9.37
N SER A 572 0.24 -8.93 9.25
CA SER A 572 1.37 -9.38 8.44
C SER A 572 2.53 -9.90 9.31
N PRO A 573 2.91 -11.19 9.21
CA PRO A 573 4.11 -11.69 9.89
C PRO A 573 5.40 -11.00 9.38
N GLU A 574 5.42 -10.51 8.15
CA GLU A 574 6.56 -9.78 7.58
C GLU A 574 6.78 -8.42 8.27
N VAL A 575 5.70 -7.76 8.73
CA VAL A 575 5.80 -6.54 9.56
C VAL A 575 6.38 -6.86 10.93
N VAL A 576 6.04 -8.01 11.52
CA VAL A 576 6.64 -8.48 12.78
C VAL A 576 8.16 -8.62 12.64
N ASP A 577 8.64 -9.22 11.54
CA ASP A 577 10.07 -9.33 11.27
C ASP A 577 10.71 -7.97 10.99
N ALA A 578 10.02 -7.09 10.26
CA ALA A 578 10.50 -5.75 9.92
C ALA A 578 10.57 -4.80 11.13
N SER A 579 9.72 -4.97 12.14
CA SER A 579 9.74 -4.16 13.38
C SER A 579 11.08 -4.25 14.14
N ARG A 580 11.84 -5.35 13.95
CA ARG A 580 13.15 -5.56 14.59
C ARG A 580 14.23 -4.60 14.13
N PHE A 581 14.05 -3.95 12.97
CA PHE A 581 14.95 -2.89 12.51
C PHE A 581 14.79 -1.58 13.33
N PHE A 582 13.76 -1.52 14.18
CA PHE A 582 13.45 -0.40 15.08
C PHE A 582 13.63 -0.79 16.56
N ASP A 583 14.38 -1.86 16.86
CA ASP A 583 14.61 -2.37 18.22
C ASP A 583 15.12 -1.28 19.19
N THR A 584 15.83 -0.27 18.67
CA THR A 584 16.33 0.88 19.44
C THR A 584 15.20 1.81 19.83
N GLU A 585 14.31 2.14 18.89
CA GLU A 585 13.22 3.08 19.06
C GLU A 585 12.03 2.48 19.81
N ASN A 586 11.77 1.18 19.60
CA ASN A 586 10.63 0.45 20.16
C ASN A 586 10.94 -0.28 21.48
N HIS A 587 12.15 -0.15 22.03
CA HIS A 587 12.58 -0.79 23.28
C HIS A 587 12.50 -2.32 23.27
N ARG A 588 12.63 -2.93 22.10
CA ARG A 588 12.50 -4.38 21.88
C ARG A 588 11.17 -4.90 22.41
N ALA A 589 10.09 -4.14 22.21
CA ALA A 589 8.79 -4.35 22.82
C ALA A 589 8.21 -5.78 22.68
N LEU A 590 8.49 -6.46 21.57
CA LEU A 590 8.04 -7.85 21.36
C LEU A 590 8.72 -8.87 22.29
N ALA A 591 9.85 -8.52 22.89
CA ALA A 591 10.54 -9.35 23.88
C ALA A 591 10.08 -9.08 25.32
N ASP A 592 9.28 -8.04 25.57
CA ASP A 592 8.74 -7.76 26.90
C ASP A 592 7.74 -8.85 27.30
N PRO A 593 7.85 -9.44 28.50
CA PRO A 593 6.96 -10.52 28.95
C PRO A 593 5.49 -10.12 29.08
N ARG A 594 5.19 -8.82 29.14
CA ARG A 594 3.81 -8.29 29.15
C ARG A 594 3.19 -8.24 27.76
N THR A 595 3.99 -8.40 26.70
CA THR A 595 3.52 -8.37 25.33
C THR A 595 2.89 -9.69 24.93
N ARG A 596 1.67 -9.61 24.38
CA ARG A 596 1.00 -10.72 23.70
C ARG A 596 0.84 -10.38 22.22
N LEU A 597 1.68 -10.96 21.38
CA LEU A 597 1.55 -10.84 19.92
C LEU A 597 0.47 -11.80 19.39
N VAL A 598 -0.49 -11.26 18.66
CA VAL A 598 -1.45 -12.04 17.88
C VAL A 598 -1.28 -11.67 16.41
N VAL A 599 -0.78 -12.63 15.62
CA VAL A 599 -0.71 -12.47 14.16
C VAL A 599 -2.08 -12.75 13.56
N GLY A 600 -2.81 -11.71 13.21
CA GLY A 600 -4.19 -11.78 12.74
C GLY A 600 -4.86 -10.43 12.54
N ASP A 601 -6.06 -10.46 11.99
CA ASP A 601 -6.85 -9.25 11.73
C ASP A 601 -7.38 -8.62 13.03
N GLY A 602 -6.95 -7.39 13.32
CA GLY A 602 -7.38 -6.66 14.51
C GLY A 602 -8.89 -6.40 14.59
N ARG A 603 -9.56 -6.19 13.45
CA ARG A 603 -11.03 -6.06 13.42
C ARG A 603 -11.70 -7.35 13.86
N THR A 604 -11.24 -8.48 13.33
CA THR A 604 -11.73 -9.82 13.73
C THR A 604 -11.61 -9.99 15.24
N HIS A 605 -10.46 -9.66 15.81
CA HIS A 605 -10.18 -9.83 17.23
C HIS A 605 -11.16 -9.05 18.11
N LEU A 606 -11.38 -7.77 17.78
CA LEU A 606 -12.32 -6.92 18.50
C LEU A 606 -13.79 -7.31 18.26
N MET A 607 -14.14 -7.86 17.10
CA MET A 607 -15.54 -8.21 16.78
C MET A 607 -15.97 -9.58 17.29
N LEU A 608 -15.03 -10.52 17.47
CA LEU A 608 -15.33 -11.93 17.76
C LEU A 608 -14.74 -12.47 19.07
N GLY A 609 -13.64 -11.91 19.60
CA GLY A 609 -13.07 -12.37 20.88
C GLY A 609 -13.98 -12.04 22.07
N ASP A 610 -13.53 -12.24 23.30
CA ASP A 610 -14.28 -11.80 24.51
C ASP A 610 -13.45 -10.89 25.44
N ALA A 611 -12.19 -10.62 25.10
CA ALA A 611 -11.32 -9.78 25.91
C ALA A 611 -11.78 -8.32 25.94
N THR A 612 -11.77 -7.73 27.14
CA THR A 612 -11.94 -6.30 27.39
C THR A 612 -10.62 -5.62 27.73
N TYR A 613 -10.49 -4.34 27.38
CA TYR A 613 -9.27 -3.55 27.51
C TYR A 613 -9.53 -2.21 28.18
N ASP A 614 -8.59 -1.74 28.97
CA ASP A 614 -8.63 -0.39 29.56
C ASP A 614 -8.29 0.66 28.50
N VAL A 615 -7.37 0.30 27.59
CA VAL A 615 -7.00 1.15 26.46
C VAL A 615 -6.99 0.34 25.17
N ILE A 616 -7.60 0.89 24.12
CA ILE A 616 -7.47 0.38 22.75
C ILE A 616 -6.81 1.48 21.91
N VAL A 617 -5.72 1.14 21.23
CA VAL A 617 -5.05 2.01 20.26
C VAL A 617 -5.23 1.39 18.88
N SER A 618 -5.67 2.20 17.91
CA SER A 618 -5.91 1.78 16.53
C SER A 618 -5.07 2.62 15.59
N GLU A 619 -3.99 2.00 15.07
CA GLU A 619 -3.02 2.58 14.14
C GLU A 619 -2.99 1.79 12.83
N PRO A 620 -4.06 1.85 12.02
CA PRO A 620 -4.04 1.23 10.71
C PRO A 620 -3.19 2.05 9.73
N SER A 621 -2.90 1.48 8.56
CA SER A 621 -2.39 2.26 7.42
C SER A 621 -3.45 3.25 6.89
N ASN A 622 -3.16 3.97 5.81
CA ASN A 622 -4.06 5.01 5.31
C ASN A 622 -5.41 4.44 4.79
N PRO A 623 -6.56 5.04 5.15
CA PRO A 623 -7.88 4.56 4.73
C PRO A 623 -8.17 4.49 3.22
N TRP A 624 -7.38 5.17 2.38
CA TRP A 624 -7.50 5.04 0.92
C TRP A 624 -6.94 3.70 0.39
N MET A 625 -6.17 2.97 1.20
CA MET A 625 -5.71 1.63 0.87
C MET A 625 -6.87 0.63 0.98
N ALA A 626 -6.90 -0.33 0.05
CA ALA A 626 -7.96 -1.33 -0.03
C ALA A 626 -8.09 -2.10 1.29
N GLY A 627 -9.32 -2.20 1.81
CA GLY A 627 -9.65 -2.92 3.06
C GLY A 627 -9.51 -2.10 4.34
N ILE A 628 -8.66 -1.06 4.36
CA ILE A 628 -8.38 -0.30 5.59
C ILE A 628 -9.54 0.59 6.02
N ALA A 629 -10.34 1.12 5.08
CA ALA A 629 -11.54 1.88 5.38
C ALA A 629 -12.55 1.15 6.29
N SER A 630 -12.49 -0.18 6.36
CA SER A 630 -13.31 -0.97 7.29
C SER A 630 -13.00 -0.68 8.77
N LEU A 631 -11.83 -0.12 9.10
CA LEU A 631 -11.47 0.30 10.46
C LEU A 631 -11.96 1.72 10.81
N PHE A 632 -12.72 2.34 9.90
CA PHE A 632 -13.31 3.67 10.08
C PHE A 632 -14.84 3.64 10.01
N THR A 633 -15.46 2.46 10.11
CA THR A 633 -16.93 2.30 10.06
C THR A 633 -17.56 2.46 11.44
N ARG A 634 -18.84 2.84 11.45
CA ARG A 634 -19.66 2.88 12.67
C ARG A 634 -19.64 1.55 13.41
N GLU A 635 -19.73 0.44 12.68
CA GLU A 635 -19.72 -0.92 13.22
C GLU A 635 -18.39 -1.24 13.91
N PHE A 636 -17.26 -0.80 13.33
CA PHE A 636 -15.95 -0.93 13.97
C PHE A 636 -15.89 -0.18 15.29
N PHE A 637 -16.22 1.11 15.29
CA PHE A 637 -16.13 1.93 16.49
C PHE A 637 -17.10 1.47 17.59
N ALA A 638 -18.32 1.05 17.22
CA ALA A 638 -19.27 0.48 18.17
C ALA A 638 -18.75 -0.83 18.77
N GLY A 639 -18.15 -1.71 17.96
CA GLY A 639 -17.55 -2.94 18.44
C GLY A 639 -16.31 -2.72 19.30
N ALA A 640 -15.44 -1.77 18.94
CA ALA A 640 -14.30 -1.36 19.77
C ALA A 640 -14.77 -0.79 21.12
N ARG A 641 -15.80 0.06 21.13
CA ARG A 641 -16.42 0.58 22.36
C ARG A 641 -16.95 -0.54 23.25
N ALA A 642 -17.54 -1.59 22.66
CA ALA A 642 -18.04 -2.75 23.40
C ALA A 642 -16.93 -3.59 24.06
N ARG A 643 -15.66 -3.41 23.65
CA ARG A 643 -14.48 -4.06 24.25
C ARG A 643 -13.72 -3.18 25.22
N LEU A 644 -14.18 -1.96 25.47
CA LEU A 644 -13.62 -1.14 26.53
C LEU A 644 -14.16 -1.60 27.89
N ALA A 645 -13.27 -1.72 28.87
CA ALA A 645 -13.65 -1.83 30.27
C ALA A 645 -14.40 -0.56 30.72
N PRO A 646 -15.09 -0.57 31.88
CA PRO A 646 -15.62 0.64 32.49
C PRO A 646 -14.52 1.71 32.62
N GLY A 647 -14.79 2.90 32.11
CA GLY A 647 -13.80 3.98 32.04
C GLY A 647 -12.69 3.78 31.00
N GLY A 648 -12.76 2.76 30.14
CA GLY A 648 -11.76 2.52 29.11
C GLY A 648 -11.71 3.61 28.04
N VAL A 649 -10.58 3.70 27.33
CA VAL A 649 -10.28 4.74 26.33
C VAL A 649 -9.89 4.10 25.00
N LEU A 650 -10.51 4.56 23.91
CA LEU A 650 -10.09 4.27 22.54
C LEU A 650 -9.32 5.47 21.98
N CYS A 651 -8.20 5.23 21.32
CA CYS A 651 -7.49 6.20 20.49
C CYS A 651 -7.44 5.68 19.05
N GLN A 652 -8.05 6.41 18.13
CA GLN A 652 -8.03 6.12 16.69
C GLN A 652 -7.15 7.14 15.97
N TRP A 653 -6.12 6.67 15.28
CA TRP A 653 -5.34 7.48 14.36
C TRP A 653 -6.13 7.79 13.08
N ALA A 654 -5.98 9.01 12.55
CA ALA A 654 -6.29 9.36 11.17
C ALA A 654 -5.29 10.43 10.66
N HIS A 655 -5.37 10.77 9.37
CA HIS A 655 -4.45 11.68 8.70
C HIS A 655 -5.18 12.89 8.09
N THR A 656 -4.47 14.00 7.89
CA THR A 656 -4.96 15.25 7.29
C THR A 656 -4.51 15.42 5.83
N TYR A 657 -3.42 14.76 5.43
CA TYR A 657 -2.88 14.72 4.07
C TYR A 657 -3.59 13.65 3.23
N ASP A 658 -3.45 13.66 1.89
CA ASP A 658 -4.01 12.64 0.99
C ASP A 658 -5.50 12.27 1.21
N ILE A 659 -6.28 13.20 1.78
CA ILE A 659 -7.69 13.01 2.11
C ILE A 659 -8.45 14.33 1.90
N SER A 660 -9.70 14.25 1.42
CA SER A 660 -10.53 15.45 1.26
C SER A 660 -11.08 15.96 2.60
N SER A 661 -11.47 17.23 2.65
CA SER A 661 -12.13 17.78 3.87
C SER A 661 -13.42 17.03 4.22
N ASP A 662 -14.19 16.63 3.20
CA ASP A 662 -15.42 15.85 3.39
C ASP A 662 -15.16 14.46 3.97
N ASP A 663 -14.08 13.80 3.52
CA ASP A 663 -13.70 12.49 4.02
C ASP A 663 -13.19 12.57 5.48
N LEU A 664 -12.40 13.60 5.82
CA LEU A 664 -11.98 13.82 7.22
C LEU A 664 -13.18 14.11 8.13
N LYS A 665 -14.10 14.98 7.71
CA LYS A 665 -15.35 15.22 8.44
C LYS A 665 -16.18 13.95 8.59
N SER A 666 -16.23 13.12 7.55
CA SER A 666 -16.93 11.83 7.58
C SER A 666 -16.32 10.86 8.60
N ILE A 667 -14.98 10.78 8.68
CA ILE A 667 -14.29 10.01 9.73
C ILE A 667 -14.68 10.51 11.12
N VAL A 668 -14.60 11.83 11.35
CA VAL A 668 -14.94 12.46 12.64
C VAL A 668 -16.41 12.22 13.00
N ALA A 669 -17.35 12.45 12.08
CA ALA A 669 -18.77 12.21 12.30
C ALA A 669 -19.07 10.73 12.63
N THR A 670 -18.39 9.81 11.94
CA THR A 670 -18.54 8.37 12.18
C THR A 670 -18.03 7.98 13.56
N PHE A 671 -16.86 8.49 13.96
CA PHE A 671 -16.31 8.29 15.29
C PHE A 671 -17.25 8.81 16.39
N LEU A 672 -17.76 10.04 16.25
CA LEU A 672 -18.68 10.65 17.21
C LEU A 672 -20.03 9.93 17.31
N SER A 673 -20.46 9.21 16.25
CA SER A 673 -21.66 8.38 16.31
C SER A 673 -21.55 7.22 17.30
N ALA A 674 -20.32 6.78 17.60
CA ALA A 674 -20.01 5.77 18.62
C ALA A 674 -19.52 6.41 19.94
N PHE A 675 -18.85 7.57 19.89
CA PHE A 675 -18.33 8.30 21.04
C PHE A 675 -18.77 9.78 21.02
N PRO A 676 -20.00 10.09 21.47
CA PRO A 676 -20.56 11.45 21.37
C PRO A 676 -19.71 12.54 22.03
N ASP A 677 -19.02 12.21 23.14
CA ASP A 677 -18.13 13.10 23.89
C ASP A 677 -16.66 12.96 23.47
N GLY A 678 -16.39 12.41 22.28
CA GLY A 678 -15.06 12.23 21.74
C GLY A 678 -14.28 13.55 21.59
N THR A 679 -12.96 13.45 21.65
CA THR A 679 -12.02 14.57 21.51
C THR A 679 -11.13 14.38 20.29
N LEU A 680 -10.67 15.49 19.70
CA LEU A 680 -9.74 15.50 18.58
C LEU A 680 -8.46 16.23 18.97
N TRP A 681 -7.32 15.62 18.66
CA TRP A 681 -5.99 16.14 18.91
C TRP A 681 -5.24 16.22 17.58
N LEU A 682 -4.60 17.35 17.28
CA LEU A 682 -3.82 17.54 16.06
C LEU A 682 -2.34 17.39 16.38
N VAL A 683 -1.68 16.39 15.78
CA VAL A 683 -0.26 16.10 15.95
C VAL A 683 0.50 16.64 14.73
N GLY A 684 1.17 17.78 14.93
CA GLY A 684 1.83 18.50 13.85
C GLY A 684 0.83 19.07 12.85
N ASP A 685 1.08 18.87 11.56
CA ASP A 685 0.12 19.19 10.48
C ASP A 685 -0.39 17.94 9.76
N ALA A 686 0.06 16.74 10.14
CA ALA A 686 -0.12 15.53 9.34
C ALA A 686 -1.16 14.56 9.92
N ASP A 687 -1.23 14.44 11.24
CA ASP A 687 -1.98 13.37 11.89
C ASP A 687 -2.96 13.91 12.93
N VAL A 688 -4.06 13.18 13.13
CA VAL A 688 -5.05 13.46 14.17
C VAL A 688 -5.31 12.24 15.02
N LEU A 689 -5.53 12.46 16.32
CA LEU A 689 -5.92 11.42 17.26
C LEU A 689 -7.35 11.67 17.70
N LEU A 690 -8.23 10.72 17.40
CA LEU A 690 -9.62 10.72 17.86
C LEU A 690 -9.70 9.86 19.12
N VAL A 691 -9.95 10.51 20.25
CA VAL A 691 -9.95 9.87 21.56
C VAL A 691 -11.35 9.85 22.13
N GLY A 692 -11.84 8.65 22.46
CA GLY A 692 -13.19 8.40 22.95
C GLY A 692 -13.17 7.50 24.18
N SER A 693 -14.14 7.65 25.07
CA SER A 693 -14.22 6.83 26.28
C SER A 693 -15.67 6.45 26.59
N THR A 694 -15.83 5.44 27.44
CA THR A 694 -17.14 5.07 28.02
C THR A 694 -17.61 6.08 29.07
N GLU A 695 -16.72 6.97 29.54
CA GLU A 695 -16.99 8.04 30.51
C GLU A 695 -16.49 9.40 29.98
N PRO A 696 -16.96 10.54 30.53
CA PRO A 696 -16.52 11.87 30.11
C PRO A 696 -15.01 12.09 30.26
N LEU A 697 -14.37 12.62 29.22
CA LEU A 697 -12.92 12.88 29.17
C LEU A 697 -12.50 14.20 29.84
N ASP A 698 -13.40 15.17 29.97
CA ASP A 698 -13.09 16.52 30.49
C ASP A 698 -12.43 16.48 31.87
N ALA A 699 -12.96 15.66 32.78
CA ALA A 699 -12.42 15.49 34.14
C ALA A 699 -11.04 14.80 34.14
N ARG A 700 -10.71 14.06 33.09
CA ARG A 700 -9.46 13.30 32.95
C ARG A 700 -8.32 14.12 32.35
N MET A 701 -8.62 15.27 31.73
CA MET A 701 -7.58 16.18 31.21
C MET A 701 -6.64 16.67 32.31
N ALA A 702 -7.16 16.89 33.53
CA ALA A 702 -6.36 17.26 34.69
C ALA A 702 -5.41 16.14 35.15
N ALA A 703 -5.76 14.87 34.87
CA ALA A 703 -4.95 13.73 35.26
C ALA A 703 -3.68 13.57 34.40
N VAL A 704 -3.59 14.19 33.22
CA VAL A 704 -2.42 14.14 32.33
C VAL A 704 -1.15 14.59 33.07
N ALA A 705 -1.23 15.69 33.84
CA ALA A 705 -0.10 16.20 34.59
C ALA A 705 0.36 15.25 35.71
N ALA A 706 -0.58 14.55 36.36
CA ALA A 706 -0.25 13.55 37.38
C ALA A 706 0.34 12.28 36.75
N ALA A 707 -0.26 11.81 35.66
CA ALA A 707 0.17 10.63 34.91
C ALA A 707 1.54 10.80 34.23
N TRP A 708 1.95 12.03 33.96
CA TRP A 708 3.27 12.38 33.43
C TRP A 708 4.42 11.85 34.29
N ASN A 709 4.22 11.81 35.62
CA ASN A 709 5.25 11.41 36.58
C ASN A 709 5.39 9.89 36.75
N ARG A 710 4.68 9.09 35.94
CA ARG A 710 4.89 7.63 35.91
C ARG A 710 6.31 7.33 35.40
N PRO A 711 7.01 6.32 35.97
CA PRO A 711 8.36 5.98 35.54
C PRO A 711 8.46 5.73 34.03
N GLY A 712 9.50 6.24 33.37
CA GLY A 712 9.76 6.04 31.94
C GLY A 712 8.98 6.96 30.98
N VAL A 713 7.82 7.48 31.37
CA VAL A 713 6.95 8.27 30.47
C VAL A 713 7.63 9.55 29.97
N ALA A 714 8.18 10.36 30.87
CA ALA A 714 8.84 11.61 30.49
C ALA A 714 10.12 11.39 29.66
N GLU A 715 10.85 10.30 29.92
CA GLU A 715 12.07 9.94 29.18
C GLU A 715 11.73 9.53 27.73
N ASP A 716 10.71 8.69 27.55
CA ASP A 716 10.25 8.25 26.24
C ASP A 716 9.75 9.43 25.39
N LEU A 717 8.94 10.31 25.98
CA LEU A 717 8.42 11.52 25.33
C LEU A 717 9.51 12.55 25.01
N ALA A 718 10.53 12.69 25.86
CA ALA A 718 11.66 13.58 25.59
C ALA A 718 12.45 13.17 24.33
N SER A 719 12.42 11.88 23.97
CA SER A 719 13.05 11.36 22.75
C SER A 719 12.46 11.99 21.48
N VAL A 720 11.21 12.47 21.50
CA VAL A 720 10.54 13.16 20.38
C VAL A 720 10.33 14.65 20.65
N GLY A 721 11.03 15.21 21.63
CA GLY A 721 10.99 16.64 21.93
C GLY A 721 9.83 17.09 22.82
N VAL A 722 9.00 16.17 23.31
CA VAL A 722 7.91 16.49 24.24
C VAL A 722 8.51 16.62 25.64
N ARG A 723 8.80 17.85 26.08
CA ARG A 723 9.53 18.14 27.33
C ARG A 723 8.65 18.34 28.57
N GLY A 724 7.35 18.50 28.39
CA GLY A 724 6.42 18.64 29.52
C GLY A 724 4.95 18.44 29.14
N PRO A 725 4.04 18.40 30.14
CA PRO A 725 2.61 18.18 29.94
C PRO A 725 1.94 19.22 29.03
N PHE A 726 2.48 20.45 28.98
CA PHE A 726 2.00 21.49 28.08
C PHE A 726 2.04 21.05 26.61
N SER A 727 3.16 20.44 26.18
CA SER A 727 3.33 20.00 24.79
C SER A 727 2.20 19.08 24.34
N VAL A 728 1.79 18.14 25.20
CA VAL A 728 0.66 17.21 24.92
C VAL A 728 -0.69 17.92 24.98
N THR A 729 -0.99 18.61 26.10
CA THR A 729 -2.30 19.27 26.30
C THR A 729 -2.60 20.34 25.24
N SER A 730 -1.57 20.97 24.71
CA SER A 730 -1.69 22.01 23.69
C SER A 730 -2.04 21.49 22.28
N LEU A 731 -2.03 20.16 22.07
CA LEU A 731 -2.45 19.51 20.83
C LEU A 731 -3.99 19.36 20.73
N PHE A 732 -4.71 19.61 21.82
CA PHE A 732 -6.17 19.53 21.86
C PHE A 732 -6.80 20.54 20.89
N VAL A 733 -7.71 20.06 20.04
CA VAL A 733 -8.45 20.89 19.08
C VAL A 733 -9.85 21.20 19.61
N ALA A 734 -10.68 20.17 19.79
CA ALA A 734 -12.09 20.31 20.14
C ALA A 734 -12.67 19.01 20.72
N GLN A 735 -13.90 19.10 21.24
CA GLN A 735 -14.64 17.98 21.81
C GLN A 735 -16.11 17.98 21.40
N GLY A 736 -16.71 16.78 21.43
CA GLY A 736 -18.14 16.48 21.29
C GLY A 736 -18.94 17.50 20.48
N PRO A 737 -19.68 18.45 21.11
CA PRO A 737 -20.56 19.38 20.41
C PRO A 737 -19.89 20.22 19.32
N ALA A 738 -18.68 20.73 19.57
CA ALA A 738 -17.95 21.55 18.60
C ALA A 738 -17.53 20.72 17.38
N LEU A 739 -17.09 19.47 17.61
CA LEU A 739 -16.75 18.54 16.53
C LEU A 739 -17.98 18.08 15.76
N THR A 740 -19.11 17.81 16.45
CA THR A 740 -20.38 17.46 15.79
C THR A 740 -20.87 18.59 14.89
N ALA A 741 -20.76 19.85 15.35
CA ALA A 741 -21.08 21.01 14.53
C ALA A 741 -20.14 21.17 13.32
N TRP A 742 -18.84 20.97 13.53
CA TRP A 742 -17.83 21.05 12.45
C TRP A 742 -18.00 19.96 11.39
N ALA A 743 -18.37 18.75 11.81
CA ALA A 743 -18.61 17.60 10.94
C ALA A 743 -20.07 17.48 10.45
N ALA A 744 -20.91 18.50 10.71
CA ALA A 744 -22.33 18.46 10.38
C ALA A 744 -22.57 18.25 8.87
N GLY A 745 -23.52 17.36 8.53
CA GLY A 745 -23.85 17.02 7.15
C GLY A 745 -22.91 16.02 6.47
N ALA A 746 -21.80 15.64 7.12
CA ALA A 746 -20.91 14.61 6.58
C ALA A 746 -21.58 13.23 6.62
N PRO A 747 -21.47 12.42 5.55
CA PRO A 747 -22.03 11.07 5.52
C PRO A 747 -21.29 10.17 6.52
N LEU A 748 -21.99 9.25 7.17
CA LEU A 748 -21.38 8.25 8.05
C LEU A 748 -20.81 7.09 7.21
N GLN A 749 -19.64 6.58 7.62
CA GLN A 749 -19.06 5.36 7.08
C GLN A 749 -19.71 4.15 7.76
N THR A 750 -20.22 3.22 6.97
CA THR A 750 -20.80 1.96 7.46
C THR A 750 -20.23 0.79 6.68
N ASP A 751 -20.34 -0.42 7.23
CA ASP A 751 -19.95 -1.64 6.51
C ASP A 751 -20.67 -1.80 5.16
N ASP A 752 -21.94 -1.35 5.05
CA ASP A 752 -22.71 -1.36 3.80
C ASP A 752 -22.26 -0.26 2.82
N ARG A 753 -21.86 0.90 3.35
CA ARG A 753 -21.45 2.10 2.60
C ARG A 753 -20.12 2.64 3.12
N SER A 754 -19.05 1.98 2.73
CA SER A 754 -17.66 2.42 2.97
C SER A 754 -17.24 3.42 1.89
N ARG A 755 -17.81 4.63 1.94
CA ARG A 755 -17.52 5.70 0.95
C ARG A 755 -16.04 6.03 0.89
N LEU A 756 -15.37 6.06 2.05
CA LEU A 756 -13.95 6.42 2.21
C LEU A 756 -13.03 5.56 1.33
N GLU A 757 -13.39 4.28 1.13
CA GLU A 757 -12.65 3.36 0.28
C GLU A 757 -12.62 3.77 -1.21
N PHE A 758 -13.60 4.57 -1.64
CA PHE A 758 -13.76 4.99 -3.03
C PHE A 758 -13.47 6.48 -3.24
N SER A 759 -13.70 7.33 -2.24
CA SER A 759 -13.34 8.75 -2.28
C SER A 759 -11.87 8.98 -1.95
N GLY A 760 -11.31 8.29 -0.94
CA GLY A 760 -9.93 8.45 -0.49
C GLY A 760 -8.88 8.32 -1.60
N PRO A 761 -8.92 7.28 -2.46
CA PRO A 761 -7.96 7.14 -3.57
C PRO A 761 -7.96 8.29 -4.58
N ARG A 762 -8.95 9.19 -4.56
CA ARG A 762 -8.96 10.38 -5.42
C ARG A 762 -8.03 11.47 -4.91
N SER A 763 -7.76 11.49 -3.61
CA SER A 763 -6.94 12.50 -2.95
C SER A 763 -5.44 12.19 -2.96
N ILE A 764 -5.03 11.00 -3.38
CA ILE A 764 -3.60 10.64 -3.54
C ILE A 764 -2.99 11.17 -4.84
N PHE A 765 -3.83 11.57 -5.82
CA PHE A 765 -3.40 12.02 -7.14
C PHE A 765 -3.89 13.46 -7.40
N GLY A 766 -2.96 14.38 -7.57
CA GLY A 766 -3.21 15.82 -7.76
C GLY A 766 -2.86 16.63 -6.50
N ALA A 767 -2.63 17.94 -6.67
CA ALA A 767 -2.33 18.82 -5.53
C ALA A 767 -3.49 18.81 -4.52
N ALA A 768 -3.17 18.62 -3.24
CA ALA A 768 -4.15 18.71 -2.15
C ALA A 768 -4.87 20.06 -2.26
N ARG A 769 -6.18 20.01 -2.56
CA ARG A 769 -7.01 21.23 -2.70
C ARG A 769 -7.38 21.83 -1.34
N ASP A 770 -7.38 21.01 -0.29
CA ASP A 770 -7.83 21.37 1.04
C ASP A 770 -6.68 21.27 2.06
N ASP A 771 -6.44 22.35 2.81
CA ASP A 771 -5.54 22.34 3.98
C ASP A 771 -6.34 21.96 5.25
N ASN A 772 -6.51 20.66 5.45
CA ASN A 772 -7.24 20.11 6.59
C ASN A 772 -6.61 20.51 7.93
N ALA A 773 -5.27 20.60 8.00
CA ALA A 773 -4.58 21.00 9.21
C ALA A 773 -4.87 22.46 9.57
N ALA A 774 -4.88 23.36 8.60
CA ALA A 774 -5.28 24.75 8.81
C ALA A 774 -6.75 24.85 9.25
N ALA A 775 -7.66 24.07 8.67
CA ALA A 775 -9.07 24.03 9.08
C ALA A 775 -9.23 23.57 10.54
N LEU A 776 -8.48 22.57 10.98
CA LEU A 776 -8.48 22.10 12.37
C LEU A 776 -7.82 23.11 13.32
N ARG A 777 -6.76 23.80 12.92
CA ARG A 777 -6.17 24.89 13.72
C ARG A 777 -7.13 26.06 13.89
N ALA A 778 -7.89 26.43 12.86
CA ALA A 778 -8.94 27.43 12.95
C ALA A 778 -10.06 26.99 13.91
N LEU A 779 -10.46 25.71 13.86
CA LEU A 779 -11.40 25.12 14.81
C LEU A 779 -10.85 25.15 16.25
N ALA A 780 -9.57 24.83 16.44
CA ALA A 780 -8.91 24.87 17.75
C ALA A 780 -8.93 26.29 18.34
N GLY A 781 -8.76 27.33 17.52
CA GLY A 781 -8.81 28.72 17.97
C GLY A 781 -10.17 29.17 18.50
N THR A 782 -11.26 28.56 18.02
CA THR A 782 -12.65 28.99 18.31
C THR A 782 -13.41 28.04 19.24
N SER A 783 -12.96 26.79 19.37
CA SER A 783 -13.65 25.78 20.16
C SER A 783 -13.48 25.99 21.68
N PRO A 784 -14.55 25.77 22.48
CA PRO A 784 -14.45 25.67 23.92
C PRO A 784 -13.44 24.57 24.31
N LYS A 785 -12.61 24.86 25.31
CA LYS A 785 -11.57 23.94 25.80
C LYS A 785 -11.88 23.50 27.23
N PRO A 786 -11.55 22.26 27.62
CA PRO A 786 -11.59 21.84 29.01
C PRO A 786 -10.85 22.80 29.92
N ALA A 787 -11.28 22.92 31.18
CA ALA A 787 -10.69 23.84 32.15
C ALA A 787 -9.17 23.62 32.32
N ALA A 788 -8.73 22.36 32.37
CA ALA A 788 -7.31 22.01 32.49
C ALA A 788 -6.48 22.48 31.26
N VAL A 789 -7.02 22.32 30.05
CA VAL A 789 -6.36 22.77 28.81
C VAL A 789 -6.30 24.30 28.75
N SER A 790 -7.40 24.97 29.12
CA SER A 790 -7.45 26.44 29.18
C SER A 790 -6.44 27.00 30.19
N ALA A 791 -6.34 26.38 31.37
CA ALA A 791 -5.38 26.75 32.40
C ALA A 791 -3.93 26.56 31.93
N ALA A 792 -3.63 25.43 31.27
CA ALA A 792 -2.30 25.15 30.73
C ALA A 792 -1.89 26.18 29.65
N LEU A 793 -2.81 26.52 28.73
CA LEU A 793 -2.55 27.54 27.70
C LEU A 793 -2.35 28.94 28.29
N ALA A 794 -3.10 29.30 29.33
CA ALA A 794 -2.97 30.61 29.98
C ALA A 794 -1.68 30.73 30.81
N ALA A 795 -1.18 29.62 31.35
CA ALA A 795 0.05 29.57 32.15
C ALA A 795 1.33 29.35 31.31
N ALA A 796 1.21 29.17 29.98
CA ALA A 796 2.32 28.82 29.11
C ALA A 796 3.40 29.92 29.06
N THR A 797 4.63 29.54 29.34
CA THR A 797 5.82 30.41 29.35
C THR A 797 6.51 30.44 27.99
N ALA A 798 7.50 31.32 27.84
CA ALA A 798 8.38 31.32 26.65
C ALA A 798 9.06 29.95 26.44
N ALA A 799 9.44 29.27 27.52
CA ALA A 799 10.07 27.95 27.44
C ALA A 799 9.09 26.88 26.92
N ASP A 800 7.82 26.94 27.33
CA ASP A 800 6.78 26.01 26.88
C ASP A 800 6.52 26.13 25.37
N TRP A 801 6.42 27.37 24.86
CA TRP A 801 6.28 27.63 23.42
C TRP A 801 7.52 27.23 22.64
N ARG A 802 8.72 27.48 23.18
CA ARG A 802 9.98 27.06 22.57
C ARG A 802 10.04 25.55 22.43
N ASP A 803 9.79 24.84 23.52
CA ASP A 803 9.88 23.37 23.55
C ASP A 803 8.85 22.75 22.62
N ARG A 804 7.62 23.30 22.55
CA ARG A 804 6.62 22.87 21.57
C ARG A 804 7.04 23.17 20.12
N GLY A 805 7.60 24.34 19.85
CA GLY A 805 8.12 24.70 18.53
C GLY A 805 9.24 23.77 18.07
N LEU A 806 10.16 23.41 18.98
CA LEU A 806 11.24 22.45 18.71
C LEU A 806 10.74 21.01 18.54
N MET A 807 9.74 20.61 19.32
CA MET A 807 9.02 19.33 19.15
C MET A 807 8.45 19.24 17.73
N PHE A 808 7.73 20.27 17.28
CA PHE A 808 7.19 20.29 15.91
C PHE A 808 8.27 20.35 14.84
N LEU A 809 9.35 21.10 15.06
CA LEU A 809 10.47 21.14 14.13
C LEU A 809 11.13 19.77 13.97
N LYS A 810 11.25 19.01 15.06
CA LYS A 810 11.77 17.64 15.05
C LYS A 810 10.83 16.65 14.33
N ALA A 811 9.52 16.90 14.39
CA ALA A 811 8.50 16.11 13.71
C ALA A 811 8.23 16.56 12.26
N ASP A 812 9.09 17.41 11.69
CA ASP A 812 8.93 18.02 10.35
C ASP A 812 7.60 18.80 10.16
N ALA A 813 6.96 19.21 11.26
CA ALA A 813 5.77 20.06 11.26
C ALA A 813 6.17 21.54 11.24
N HIS A 814 6.74 21.98 10.11
CA HIS A 814 7.45 23.25 10.02
C HIS A 814 6.57 24.49 10.25
N ARG A 815 5.28 24.47 9.87
CA ARG A 815 4.39 25.61 10.05
C ARG A 815 4.06 25.89 11.52
N PRO A 816 3.53 24.95 12.31
CA PRO A 816 3.32 25.18 13.75
C PRO A 816 4.64 25.41 14.48
N ALA A 817 5.75 24.79 14.04
CA ALA A 817 7.08 25.10 14.59
C ALA A 817 7.45 26.58 14.40
N TYR A 818 7.29 27.12 13.18
CA TYR A 818 7.56 28.53 12.91
C TYR A 818 6.68 29.45 13.78
N ASP A 819 5.38 29.19 13.82
CA ASP A 819 4.41 30.01 14.56
C ASP A 819 4.74 30.05 16.07
N ASP A 820 5.08 28.90 16.68
CA ASP A 820 5.43 28.80 18.11
C ASP A 820 6.79 29.43 18.45
N LEU A 821 7.76 29.29 17.56
CA LEU A 821 9.09 29.87 17.75
C LEU A 821 9.07 31.38 17.56
N VAL A 822 8.28 31.91 16.63
CA VAL A 822 8.01 33.36 16.54
C VAL A 822 7.34 33.84 17.83
N ARG A 823 6.33 33.13 18.32
CA ARG A 823 5.67 33.45 19.59
C ARG A 823 6.64 33.47 20.77
N THR A 824 7.59 32.54 20.81
CA THR A 824 8.67 32.53 21.80
C THR A 824 9.51 33.82 21.76
N LEU A 825 9.83 34.30 20.56
CA LEU A 825 10.63 35.52 20.36
C LEU A 825 9.86 36.81 20.71
N GLU A 826 8.53 36.77 20.76
CA GLU A 826 7.73 37.87 21.31
C GLU A 826 7.92 38.00 22.83
N PHE A 827 8.15 36.88 23.54
CA PHE A 827 8.50 36.89 24.97
C PHE A 827 9.98 37.18 25.22
N ASN A 828 10.87 36.58 24.41
CA ASN A 828 12.31 36.69 24.55
C ASN A 828 12.98 36.78 23.17
N ALA A 829 13.16 38.00 22.68
CA ALA A 829 13.73 38.31 21.37
C ALA A 829 15.19 37.83 21.17
N ASN A 830 15.90 37.50 22.26
CA ASN A 830 17.31 37.11 22.22
C ASN A 830 17.53 35.61 22.49
N ASP A 831 16.48 34.79 22.48
CA ASP A 831 16.58 33.33 22.64
C ASP A 831 17.28 32.68 21.41
N PRO A 832 18.53 32.20 21.55
CA PRO A 832 19.31 31.71 20.42
C PRO A 832 18.72 30.43 19.81
N VAL A 833 18.07 29.60 20.64
CA VAL A 833 17.48 28.32 20.20
C VAL A 833 16.21 28.58 19.40
N ALA A 834 15.37 29.52 19.85
CA ALA A 834 14.17 29.89 19.11
C ALA A 834 14.51 30.59 17.78
N LEU A 835 15.52 31.45 17.75
CA LEU A 835 16.01 32.09 16.52
C LEU A 835 16.47 31.06 15.48
N ASP A 836 17.26 30.08 15.90
CA ASP A 836 17.75 29.02 15.01
C ASP A 836 16.61 28.14 14.47
N GLY A 837 15.76 27.64 15.38
CA GLY A 837 14.63 26.81 14.98
C GLY A 837 13.66 27.55 14.05
N MET A 838 13.44 28.85 14.27
CA MET A 838 12.57 29.67 13.42
C MET A 838 13.15 29.81 12.01
N ILE A 839 14.46 30.02 11.87
CA ILE A 839 15.12 30.07 10.55
C ILE A 839 14.98 28.73 9.83
N ARG A 840 15.21 27.60 10.53
CA ARG A 840 15.09 26.25 9.96
C ARG A 840 13.65 25.96 9.52
N ALA A 841 12.67 26.29 10.34
CA ALA A 841 11.26 26.17 10.00
C ALA A 841 10.90 27.06 8.79
N ALA A 842 11.39 28.30 8.74
CA ALA A 842 11.18 29.22 7.62
C ALA A 842 11.83 28.72 6.33
N ALA A 843 13.01 28.10 6.41
CA ALA A 843 13.69 27.50 5.26
C ALA A 843 12.83 26.39 4.63
N ALA A 844 12.33 25.48 5.46
CA ALA A 844 11.48 24.38 5.00
C ALA A 844 10.11 24.84 4.46
N LEU A 845 9.62 26.00 4.90
CA LEU A 845 8.39 26.62 4.39
C LEU A 845 8.60 27.52 3.16
N GLU A 846 9.84 27.67 2.66
CA GLU A 846 10.20 28.66 1.63
C GLU A 846 9.87 30.11 2.02
N ARG A 847 9.91 30.42 3.32
CA ARG A 847 9.58 31.73 3.93
C ARG A 847 10.80 32.44 4.53
N LEU A 848 12.00 32.19 4.00
CA LEU A 848 13.23 32.88 4.40
C LEU A 848 13.12 34.43 4.34
N PRO A 849 12.39 35.06 3.40
CA PRO A 849 12.17 36.50 3.41
C PRO A 849 11.45 36.99 4.68
N ASP A 850 10.46 36.24 5.18
CA ASP A 850 9.72 36.59 6.41
C ASP A 850 10.64 36.52 7.63
N ALA A 851 11.45 35.45 7.72
CA ALA A 851 12.46 35.29 8.77
C ALA A 851 13.49 36.43 8.74
N ARG A 852 13.97 36.82 7.55
CA ARG A 852 14.89 37.95 7.38
C ARG A 852 14.27 39.27 7.86
N GLY A 853 13.01 39.52 7.52
CA GLY A 853 12.27 40.70 7.94
C GLY A 853 12.11 40.76 9.47
N LEU A 854 11.79 39.63 10.11
CA LEU A 854 11.74 39.53 11.56
C LEU A 854 13.11 39.76 12.20
N LEU A 855 14.15 39.07 11.73
CA LEU A 855 15.51 39.20 12.27
C LEU A 855 16.07 40.61 12.13
N THR A 856 15.80 41.29 11.02
CA THR A 856 16.24 42.67 10.80
C THR A 856 15.58 43.62 11.80
N ARG A 857 14.29 43.41 12.11
CA ARG A 857 13.61 44.17 13.16
C ARG A 857 14.19 43.87 14.54
N LEU A 858 14.38 42.60 14.90
CA LEU A 858 14.94 42.21 16.20
C LEU A 858 16.38 42.71 16.39
N ALA A 859 17.21 42.64 15.34
CA ALA A 859 18.62 43.04 15.33
C ALA A 859 18.82 44.57 15.35
N SER A 860 17.77 45.36 15.13
CA SER A 860 17.82 46.82 15.24
C SER A 860 18.02 47.30 16.69
N ASP A 861 17.61 46.48 17.66
CA ASP A 861 17.92 46.71 19.06
C ASP A 861 19.40 46.37 19.33
N PRO A 862 20.19 47.31 19.87
CA PRO A 862 21.59 47.07 20.18
C PRO A 862 21.83 45.89 21.14
N SER A 863 20.89 45.60 22.05
CA SER A 863 21.01 44.58 23.09
C SER A 863 20.79 43.14 22.61
N HIS A 864 20.22 42.95 21.41
CA HIS A 864 19.91 41.62 20.86
C HIS A 864 21.07 41.01 20.05
N ALA A 865 22.18 40.71 20.72
CA ALA A 865 23.36 40.12 20.10
C ALA A 865 23.07 38.78 19.37
N SER A 866 22.24 37.90 19.95
CA SER A 866 21.87 36.62 19.33
C SER A 866 21.06 36.80 18.05
N ALA A 867 20.14 37.78 18.02
CA ALA A 867 19.36 38.10 16.83
C ALA A 867 20.24 38.63 15.69
N LYS A 868 21.23 39.48 16.02
CA LYS A 868 22.24 39.94 15.05
C LYS A 868 23.04 38.77 14.48
N LEU A 869 23.53 37.85 15.33
CA LEU A 869 24.27 36.67 14.88
C LEU A 869 23.40 35.72 14.05
N ALA A 870 22.11 35.56 14.39
CA ALA A 870 21.16 34.80 13.58
C ALA A 870 20.93 35.45 12.20
N LEU A 871 20.87 36.78 12.12
CA LEU A 871 20.81 37.51 10.85
C LEU A 871 22.09 37.30 10.02
N SER A 872 23.28 37.32 10.65
CA SER A 872 24.54 37.00 9.98
C SER A 872 24.50 35.60 9.34
N ARG A 873 24.03 34.59 10.08
CA ARG A 873 23.87 33.20 9.57
C ARG A 873 22.95 33.14 8.36
N LEU A 874 21.79 33.79 8.43
CA LEU A 874 20.84 33.83 7.32
C LEU A 874 21.39 34.55 6.09
N LEU A 875 22.15 35.64 6.28
CA LEU A 875 22.79 36.36 5.18
C LEU A 875 23.87 35.50 4.52
N ALA A 876 24.65 34.76 5.31
CA ALA A 876 25.65 33.83 4.80
C ALA A 876 25.01 32.75 3.93
N SER A 877 23.92 32.12 4.38
CA SER A 877 23.20 31.11 3.59
C SER A 877 22.55 31.68 2.32
N GLN A 878 22.36 33.00 2.23
CA GLN A 878 21.87 33.70 1.03
C GLN A 878 23.01 34.17 0.11
N GLY A 879 24.27 33.90 0.44
CA GLY A 879 25.44 34.35 -0.31
C GLY A 879 25.82 35.82 -0.11
N ALA A 880 25.19 36.52 0.84
CA ALA A 880 25.52 37.90 1.20
C ALA A 880 26.72 37.94 2.16
N ILE A 881 27.85 37.42 1.71
CA ILE A 881 29.03 37.09 2.54
C ILE A 881 29.59 38.31 3.29
N GLU A 882 29.80 39.44 2.61
CA GLU A 882 30.40 40.61 3.27
C GLU A 882 29.49 41.23 4.34
N ASP A 883 28.17 41.23 4.11
CA ASP A 883 27.20 41.65 5.13
C ASP A 883 27.18 40.66 6.31
N ALA A 884 27.27 39.36 6.02
CA ALA A 884 27.33 38.31 7.03
C ALA A 884 28.60 38.41 7.89
N VAL A 885 29.76 38.78 7.32
CA VAL A 885 31.02 38.99 8.04
C VAL A 885 31.03 40.29 8.84
N ARG A 886 30.43 41.36 8.31
CA ARG A 886 30.39 42.68 8.99
C ARG A 886 29.70 42.62 10.35
N ILE A 887 28.63 41.84 10.49
CA ILE A 887 27.86 41.74 11.72
C ILE A 887 28.68 41.22 12.93
N PRO A 888 29.28 40.02 12.89
CA PRO A 888 30.10 39.53 14.00
C PRO A 888 31.33 40.41 14.23
N LEU A 889 31.94 41.00 13.19
CA LEU A 889 33.03 41.97 13.37
C LEU A 889 32.62 43.18 14.20
N ASN A 890 31.43 43.76 13.93
CA ASN A 890 30.91 44.88 14.71
C ASN A 890 30.66 44.49 16.17
N ILE A 891 30.17 43.27 16.43
CA ILE A 891 30.00 42.76 17.81
C ILE A 891 31.36 42.63 18.49
N LEU A 892 32.38 42.12 17.80
CA LEU A 892 33.73 41.94 18.34
C LEU A 892 34.48 43.25 18.58
N GLN A 893 34.07 44.35 17.94
CA GLN A 893 34.60 45.69 18.25
C GLN A 893 34.13 46.18 19.62
N THR A 894 32.87 45.91 19.98
CA THR A 894 32.29 46.31 21.27
C THR A 894 32.56 45.27 22.36
N GLU A 895 32.59 44.00 22.01
CA GLU A 895 32.78 42.85 22.91
C GLU A 895 33.87 41.92 22.36
N PRO A 896 35.16 42.24 22.57
CA PRO A 896 36.26 41.43 22.01
C PRO A 896 36.24 39.96 22.47
N GLY A 897 35.72 39.64 23.65
CA GLY A 897 35.64 38.25 24.14
C GLY A 897 34.41 37.47 23.66
N ASN A 898 33.60 38.00 22.75
CA ASN A 898 32.33 37.37 22.36
C ASN A 898 32.58 36.10 21.51
N VAL A 899 32.61 34.94 22.18
CA VAL A 899 32.84 33.63 21.56
C VAL A 899 31.83 33.31 20.45
N PRO A 900 30.50 33.48 20.63
CA PRO A 900 29.53 33.26 19.56
C PRO A 900 29.78 34.10 18.30
N ALA A 901 30.25 35.35 18.44
CA ALA A 901 30.63 36.18 17.30
C ALA A 901 31.92 35.72 16.61
N LEU A 902 32.92 35.25 17.38
CA LEU A 902 34.13 34.63 16.83
C LEU A 902 33.81 33.35 16.06
N GLU A 903 32.95 32.49 16.63
CA GLU A 903 32.51 31.24 16.02
C GLU A 903 31.75 31.52 14.72
N GLN A 904 30.80 32.45 14.74
CA GLN A 904 30.05 32.81 13.54
C GLN A 904 30.95 33.39 12.45
N LEU A 905 31.92 34.23 12.80
CA LEU A 905 32.91 34.74 11.85
C LEU A 905 33.76 33.60 11.27
N ALA A 906 34.22 32.66 12.11
CA ALA A 906 34.97 31.48 11.68
C ALA A 906 34.14 30.59 10.75
N SER A 907 32.85 30.38 11.05
CA SER A 907 31.95 29.60 10.19
C SER A 907 31.85 30.18 8.80
N VAL A 908 31.55 31.48 8.68
CA VAL A 908 31.38 32.13 7.36
C VAL A 908 32.68 32.08 6.55
N LEU A 909 33.83 32.33 7.19
CA LEU A 909 35.14 32.29 6.53
C LEU A 909 35.54 30.87 6.11
N SER A 910 35.19 29.87 6.92
CA SER A 910 35.36 28.45 6.62
C SER A 910 34.53 28.04 5.40
N ASP A 911 33.25 28.42 5.34
CA ASP A 911 32.34 28.01 4.27
C ASP A 911 32.73 28.61 2.91
N ILE A 912 33.29 29.82 2.88
CA ILE A 912 33.80 30.45 1.65
C ILE A 912 35.24 30.04 1.29
N GLY A 913 35.93 29.31 2.17
CA GLY A 913 37.30 28.85 1.94
C GLY A 913 38.39 29.92 2.11
N ASP A 914 38.13 31.03 2.82
CA ASP A 914 39.11 32.10 3.03
C ASP A 914 40.05 31.78 4.21
N ALA A 915 41.06 30.95 3.92
CA ALA A 915 42.00 30.46 4.93
C ALA A 915 42.81 31.58 5.60
N ASP A 916 43.07 32.68 4.90
CA ASP A 916 43.92 33.76 5.40
C ASP A 916 43.19 34.63 6.43
N ARG A 917 41.90 34.91 6.22
CA ARG A 917 41.07 35.57 7.24
C ARG A 917 40.66 34.59 8.35
N LEU A 918 40.46 33.31 8.05
CA LEU A 918 40.06 32.30 9.02
C LEU A 918 41.15 32.03 10.06
N GLU A 919 42.42 31.94 9.66
CA GLU A 919 43.55 31.59 10.53
C GLU A 919 43.64 32.44 11.82
N PRO A 920 43.67 33.79 11.78
CA PRO A 920 43.73 34.60 12.99
C PRO A 920 42.47 34.50 13.86
N VAL A 921 41.30 34.25 13.24
CA VAL A 921 40.02 34.08 13.95
C VAL A 921 39.98 32.73 14.67
N ALA A 922 40.32 31.65 13.98
CA ALA A 922 40.38 30.30 14.55
C ALA A 922 41.42 30.21 15.67
N ALA A 923 42.60 30.80 15.48
CA ALA A 923 43.64 30.85 16.53
C ALA A 923 43.17 31.61 17.77
N ARG A 924 42.37 32.68 17.59
CA ARG A 924 41.75 33.41 18.70
C ARG A 924 40.65 32.58 19.37
N LEU A 925 39.78 31.94 18.60
CA LEU A 925 38.70 31.10 19.12
C LEU A 925 39.24 29.94 19.97
N VAL A 926 40.34 29.30 19.56
CA VAL A 926 41.02 28.26 20.36
C VAL A 926 41.58 28.81 21.68
N ARG A 927 42.03 30.06 21.72
CA ARG A 927 42.50 30.69 22.98
C ARG A 927 41.35 31.04 23.92
N GLU A 928 40.26 31.57 23.38
CA GLU A 928 39.10 31.99 24.17
C GLU A 928 38.23 30.79 24.61
N ALA A 929 38.18 29.73 23.80
CA ALA A 929 37.37 28.53 24.04
C ALA A 929 38.18 27.23 23.75
N PRO A 930 39.24 26.92 24.53
CA PRO A 930 40.13 25.78 24.25
C PRO A 930 39.47 24.39 24.39
N ALA A 931 38.36 24.32 25.12
CA ALA A 931 37.58 23.10 25.31
C ALA A 931 36.49 22.92 24.24
N ASP A 932 36.18 23.97 23.46
CA ASP A 932 35.16 23.91 22.42
C ASP A 932 35.69 23.16 21.19
N ALA A 933 34.94 22.16 20.74
CA ALA A 933 35.33 21.33 19.61
C ALA A 933 35.28 22.11 18.28
N TRP A 934 34.36 23.08 18.14
CA TRP A 934 34.27 23.93 16.94
C TRP A 934 35.52 24.79 16.75
N ALA A 935 36.09 25.31 17.83
CA ALA A 935 37.36 26.03 17.80
C ALA A 935 38.49 25.21 17.14
N HIS A 936 38.62 23.92 17.51
CA HIS A 936 39.63 23.03 16.94
C HIS A 936 39.27 22.57 15.52
N TYR A 937 37.98 22.43 15.21
CA TYR A 937 37.51 22.16 13.86
C TYR A 937 37.92 23.28 12.89
N TYR A 938 37.65 24.54 13.23
CA TYR A 938 38.02 25.66 12.36
C TYR A 938 39.54 25.79 12.19
N ALA A 939 40.32 25.52 13.25
CA ALA A 939 41.78 25.45 13.15
C ALA A 939 42.25 24.32 12.21
N ALA A 940 41.58 23.17 12.24
CA ALA A 940 41.85 22.07 11.32
C ALA A 940 41.50 22.44 9.86
N THR A 941 40.38 23.13 9.65
CA THR A 941 39.96 23.60 8.33
C THR A 941 40.97 24.54 7.71
N VAL A 942 41.61 25.42 8.49
CA VAL A 942 42.72 26.28 8.01
C VAL A 942 43.84 25.44 7.40
N PHE A 943 44.29 24.38 8.09
CA PHE A 943 45.34 23.51 7.57
C PHE A 943 44.91 22.77 6.32
N PHE A 944 43.65 22.33 6.26
CA PHE A 944 43.12 21.64 5.08
C PHE A 944 43.04 22.56 3.86
N LEU A 945 42.51 23.78 4.02
CA LEU A 945 42.44 24.79 2.96
C LEU A 945 43.81 25.26 2.46
N LYS A 946 44.85 25.17 3.31
CA LYS A 946 46.25 25.44 2.95
C LYS A 946 47.01 24.22 2.40
N ASP A 947 46.28 23.16 2.01
CA ASP A 947 46.82 21.91 1.44
C ASP A 947 47.83 21.20 2.36
N ARG A 948 47.55 21.19 3.67
CA ARG A 948 48.36 20.51 4.70
C ARG A 948 47.55 19.40 5.40
N PRO A 949 47.25 18.28 4.73
CA PRO A 949 46.33 17.27 5.23
C PRO A 949 46.81 16.56 6.51
N ASP A 950 48.13 16.37 6.71
CA ASP A 950 48.68 15.79 7.94
C ASP A 950 48.37 16.65 9.17
N GLN A 951 48.56 17.97 9.06
CA GLN A 951 48.28 18.92 10.13
C GLN A 951 46.77 19.05 10.36
N ALA A 952 45.98 19.06 9.28
CA ALA A 952 44.53 19.06 9.35
C ALA A 952 43.99 17.82 10.07
N LEU A 953 44.52 16.62 9.77
CA LEU A 953 44.15 15.37 10.43
C LEU A 953 44.43 15.43 11.95
N GLN A 954 45.62 15.91 12.34
CA GLN A 954 45.98 16.03 13.75
C GLN A 954 45.07 17.04 14.48
N ALA A 955 44.80 18.20 13.87
CA ALA A 955 43.94 19.22 14.43
C ALA A 955 42.47 18.76 14.51
N ALA A 956 41.95 18.06 13.49
CA ALA A 956 40.58 17.56 13.48
C ALA A 956 40.37 16.43 14.52
N ARG A 957 41.38 15.61 14.79
CA ARG A 957 41.36 14.65 15.91
C ARG A 957 41.24 15.33 17.27
N ASN A 958 41.79 16.54 17.43
CA ASN A 958 41.60 17.33 18.66
C ASN A 958 40.14 17.78 18.82
N ALA A 959 39.45 18.12 17.72
CA ALA A 959 38.02 18.43 17.76
C ALA A 959 37.20 17.21 18.20
N VAL A 960 37.43 16.05 17.57
CA VAL A 960 36.75 14.79 17.92
C VAL A 960 37.06 14.33 19.36
N ALA A 961 38.26 14.58 19.87
CA ALA A 961 38.61 14.26 21.25
C ALA A 961 37.82 15.08 22.29
N ARG A 962 37.30 16.25 21.91
CA ARG A 962 36.47 17.12 22.75
C ARG A 962 34.99 16.83 22.58
N ASP A 963 34.57 16.59 21.34
CA ASP A 963 33.23 16.12 21.02
C ASP A 963 33.30 14.87 20.12
N PRO A 964 33.14 13.67 20.71
CA PRO A 964 33.12 12.42 19.96
C PRO A 964 31.97 12.29 18.95
N ASN A 965 30.98 13.19 18.96
CA ASN A 965 29.85 13.24 18.04
C ASN A 965 29.96 14.42 17.03
N HIS A 966 31.14 15.00 16.84
CA HIS A 966 31.32 16.12 15.91
C HIS A 966 31.41 15.63 14.45
N ALA A 967 30.28 15.58 13.74
CA ALA A 967 30.19 15.07 12.37
C ALA A 967 31.14 15.77 11.38
N LYS A 968 31.13 17.11 11.31
CA LYS A 968 32.03 17.86 10.41
C LYS A 968 33.51 17.58 10.65
N ALA A 969 33.93 17.35 11.88
CA ALA A 969 35.31 16.99 12.19
C ALA A 969 35.66 15.59 11.65
N TYR A 970 34.78 14.60 11.79
CA TYR A 970 34.96 13.30 11.14
C TYR A 970 34.96 13.38 9.61
N ASN A 971 34.09 14.21 9.02
CA ASN A 971 34.10 14.46 7.59
C ASN A 971 35.46 15.05 7.15
N LEU A 972 35.99 16.02 7.88
CA LEU A 972 37.30 16.62 7.60
C LEU A 972 38.45 15.61 7.76
N ILE A 973 38.39 14.74 8.78
CA ILE A 973 39.34 13.62 8.95
C ILE A 973 39.28 12.71 7.71
N GLY A 974 38.08 12.35 7.25
CA GLY A 974 37.90 11.53 6.07
C GLY A 974 38.45 12.19 4.80
N ALA A 975 38.19 13.48 4.61
CA ALA A 975 38.69 14.26 3.48
C ALA A 975 40.22 14.36 3.47
N ALA A 976 40.84 14.62 4.63
CA ALA A 976 42.30 14.64 4.78
C ALA A 976 42.93 13.26 4.53
N LEU A 977 42.32 12.19 5.03
CA LEU A 977 42.79 10.82 4.77
C LEU A 977 42.65 10.44 3.29
N ALA A 978 41.57 10.86 2.63
CA ALA A 978 41.34 10.62 1.22
C ALA A 978 42.37 11.34 0.34
N SER A 979 42.73 12.60 0.66
CA SER A 979 43.76 13.34 -0.08
C SER A 979 45.16 12.73 0.09
N MET A 980 45.40 12.02 1.19
CA MET A 980 46.61 11.22 1.43
C MET A 980 46.56 9.80 0.84
N GLY A 981 45.51 9.43 0.11
CA GLY A 981 45.35 8.10 -0.49
C GLY A 981 44.97 6.98 0.50
N GLN A 982 44.62 7.31 1.75
CA GLN A 982 44.26 6.34 2.79
C GLN A 982 42.77 5.98 2.74
N HIS A 983 42.34 5.37 1.64
CA HIS A 983 40.92 5.20 1.29
C HIS A 983 40.08 4.45 2.34
N GLU A 984 40.57 3.36 2.93
CA GLU A 984 39.79 2.60 3.94
C GLU A 984 39.57 3.39 5.23
N GLN A 985 40.59 4.09 5.71
CA GLN A 985 40.47 4.93 6.90
C GLN A 985 39.57 6.13 6.63
N ALA A 986 39.61 6.69 5.41
CA ALA A 986 38.70 7.73 4.98
C ALA A 986 37.23 7.25 5.02
N ARG A 987 36.93 6.05 4.51
CA ARG A 987 35.57 5.46 4.60
C ARG A 987 35.10 5.30 6.04
N GLN A 988 35.98 4.83 6.94
CA GLN A 988 35.65 4.70 8.36
C GLN A 988 35.33 6.04 9.01
N ALA A 989 36.13 7.08 8.70
CA ALA A 989 35.90 8.43 9.20
C ALA A 989 34.59 9.03 8.66
N PHE A 990 34.31 8.89 7.36
CA PHE A 990 33.02 9.33 6.79
C PHE A 990 31.84 8.56 7.38
N SER A 991 31.97 7.25 7.63
CA SER A 991 30.94 6.47 8.32
C SER A 991 30.72 6.96 9.75
N ALA A 992 31.79 7.32 10.47
CA ALA A 992 31.67 7.94 11.80
C ALA A 992 31.00 9.32 11.73
N SER A 993 31.26 10.11 10.68
CA SER A 993 30.56 11.37 10.43
C SER A 993 29.06 11.16 10.24
N LEU A 994 28.64 10.25 9.35
CA LEU A 994 27.22 9.95 9.13
C LEU A 994 26.55 9.29 10.33
N LYS A 995 27.29 8.58 11.18
CA LYS A 995 26.78 8.05 12.45
C LYS A 995 26.52 9.17 13.45
N ALA A 996 27.35 10.21 13.45
CA ALA A 996 27.21 11.38 14.30
C ALA A 996 26.09 12.32 13.82
N ASP A 997 26.05 12.60 12.51
CA ASP A 997 24.97 13.34 11.86
C ASP A 997 24.67 12.78 10.46
N PRO A 998 23.57 12.02 10.30
CA PRO A 998 23.16 11.50 9.02
C PRO A 998 22.67 12.57 8.03
N ARG A 999 22.52 13.83 8.45
CA ARG A 999 22.14 14.96 7.59
C ARG A 999 23.33 15.81 7.16
N GLU A 1000 24.56 15.33 7.35
CA GLU A 1000 25.76 15.99 6.82
C GLU A 1000 25.94 15.69 5.32
N ALA A 1001 25.27 16.47 4.47
CA ALA A 1001 25.28 16.31 3.01
C ALA A 1001 26.71 16.30 2.41
N GLY A 1002 27.64 17.07 2.99
CA GLY A 1002 29.03 17.10 2.53
C GLY A 1002 29.73 15.75 2.64
N THR A 1003 29.38 14.94 3.65
CA THR A 1003 29.95 13.61 3.84
C THR A 1003 29.53 12.65 2.73
N TYR A 1004 28.27 12.69 2.32
CA TYR A 1004 27.78 11.88 1.20
C TYR A 1004 28.49 12.22 -0.11
N THR A 1005 28.67 13.51 -0.41
CA THR A 1005 29.42 13.96 -1.61
C THR A 1005 30.87 13.49 -1.58
N ASN A 1006 31.52 13.54 -0.41
CA ASN A 1006 32.90 13.08 -0.24
C ASN A 1006 33.02 11.55 -0.39
N LEU A 1007 32.09 10.79 0.20
CA LEU A 1007 31.99 9.34 0.01
C LEU A 1007 31.76 8.98 -1.45
N ALA A 1008 30.86 9.66 -2.14
CA ALA A 1008 30.58 9.43 -3.55
C ALA A 1008 31.84 9.65 -4.41
N THR A 1009 32.58 10.72 -4.14
CA THR A 1009 33.83 11.04 -4.84
C THR A 1009 34.90 9.97 -4.57
N LEU A 1010 35.02 9.50 -3.32
CA LEU A 1010 35.93 8.42 -2.95
C LEU A 1010 35.56 7.08 -3.63
N GLU A 1011 34.27 6.74 -3.70
CA GLU A 1011 33.80 5.56 -4.41
C GLU A 1011 34.06 5.65 -5.92
N LEU A 1012 33.95 6.83 -6.53
CA LEU A 1012 34.36 7.03 -7.93
C LEU A 1012 35.85 6.80 -8.15
N GLN A 1013 36.70 7.38 -7.29
CA GLN A 1013 38.16 7.22 -7.38
C GLN A 1013 38.59 5.76 -7.22
N THR A 1014 37.84 4.98 -6.44
CA THR A 1014 38.11 3.56 -6.19
C THR A 1014 37.38 2.61 -7.15
N GLY A 1015 36.67 3.13 -8.17
CA GLY A 1015 36.04 2.36 -9.24
C GLY A 1015 34.62 1.86 -8.96
N ASN A 1016 34.04 2.20 -7.80
CA ASN A 1016 32.71 1.76 -7.36
C ASN A 1016 31.60 2.71 -7.82
N ARG A 1017 31.37 2.75 -9.14
CA ARG A 1017 30.43 3.69 -9.79
C ARG A 1017 29.01 3.65 -9.21
N ASP A 1018 28.44 2.48 -8.98
CA ASP A 1018 27.05 2.35 -8.52
C ASP A 1018 26.86 2.91 -7.09
N ARG A 1019 27.85 2.68 -6.21
CA ARG A 1019 27.85 3.27 -4.86
C ARG A 1019 27.96 4.78 -4.90
N ALA A 1020 28.79 5.31 -5.79
CA ALA A 1020 28.92 6.75 -5.95
C ALA A 1020 27.61 7.41 -6.39
N ILE A 1021 26.88 6.81 -7.35
CA ILE A 1021 25.57 7.30 -7.78
C ILE A 1021 24.61 7.38 -6.58
N ARG A 1022 24.55 6.33 -5.76
CA ARG A 1022 23.69 6.31 -4.57
C ARG A 1022 24.07 7.39 -3.56
N TYR A 1023 25.36 7.53 -3.22
CA TYR A 1023 25.79 8.56 -2.27
C TYR A 1023 25.54 9.98 -2.78
N PHE A 1024 25.73 10.26 -4.07
CA PHE A 1024 25.33 11.56 -4.61
C PHE A 1024 23.80 11.77 -4.55
N ALA A 1025 23.00 10.72 -4.78
CA ALA A 1025 21.55 10.81 -4.65
C ALA A 1025 21.12 11.05 -3.18
N GLU A 1026 21.80 10.43 -2.21
CA GLU A 1026 21.58 10.69 -0.78
C GLU A 1026 21.97 12.12 -0.40
N ALA A 1027 23.10 12.64 -0.91
CA ALA A 1027 23.49 14.03 -0.72
C ALA A 1027 22.38 15.00 -1.20
N LEU A 1028 21.77 14.72 -2.36
CA LEU A 1028 20.66 15.52 -2.90
C LEU A 1028 19.33 15.33 -2.18
N THR A 1029 19.17 14.23 -1.46
CA THR A 1029 18.02 14.01 -0.58
C THR A 1029 18.12 14.90 0.66
N VAL A 1030 19.34 15.05 1.20
CA VAL A 1030 19.62 15.88 2.37
C VAL A 1030 19.67 17.36 2.02
N ASP A 1031 20.39 17.71 0.96
CA ASP A 1031 20.53 19.06 0.43
C ASP A 1031 20.25 19.05 -1.09
N PRO A 1032 19.01 19.35 -1.51
CA PRO A 1032 18.63 19.41 -2.91
C PRO A 1032 19.45 20.42 -3.73
N MET A 1033 20.03 21.44 -3.07
CA MET A 1033 20.83 22.47 -3.70
C MET A 1033 22.31 22.12 -3.76
N ASN A 1034 22.73 20.94 -3.30
CA ASN A 1034 24.12 20.50 -3.33
C ASN A 1034 24.68 20.41 -4.77
N GLU A 1035 25.43 21.44 -5.16
CA GLU A 1035 25.93 21.58 -6.54
C GLU A 1035 26.98 20.51 -6.88
N ALA A 1036 27.84 20.16 -5.92
CA ALA A 1036 28.85 19.13 -6.09
C ALA A 1036 28.23 17.76 -6.38
N ALA A 1037 27.14 17.40 -5.67
CA ALA A 1037 26.43 16.16 -5.92
C ALA A 1037 25.71 16.14 -7.28
N ARG A 1038 25.13 17.27 -7.71
CA ARG A 1038 24.55 17.40 -9.06
C ARG A 1038 25.60 17.24 -10.16
N GLN A 1039 26.75 17.90 -10.03
CA GLN A 1039 27.85 17.79 -10.98
C GLN A 1039 28.44 16.37 -11.01
N GLY A 1040 28.59 15.73 -9.85
CA GLY A 1040 29.02 14.34 -9.74
C GLY A 1040 28.12 13.37 -10.52
N LEU A 1041 26.81 13.45 -10.33
CA LEU A 1041 25.85 12.62 -11.07
C LEU A 1041 25.83 12.91 -12.57
N ALA A 1042 25.93 14.19 -12.97
CA ALA A 1042 25.98 14.59 -14.37
C ALA A 1042 27.24 14.04 -15.07
N ALA A 1043 28.40 14.12 -14.42
CA ALA A 1043 29.67 13.60 -14.94
C ALA A 1043 29.65 12.08 -15.12
N ILE A 1044 28.96 11.36 -14.24
CA ILE A 1044 28.77 9.91 -14.36
C ILE A 1044 27.83 9.60 -15.54
N SER A 1045 26.68 10.29 -15.62
CA SER A 1045 25.61 10.02 -16.57
C SER A 1045 25.97 10.42 -18.01
N GLY A 1046 26.74 11.50 -18.21
CA GLY A 1046 27.18 11.98 -19.51
C GLY A 1046 28.30 11.18 -20.19
N ARG A 1047 28.75 10.07 -19.59
CA ARG A 1047 29.71 9.11 -20.17
C ARG A 1047 29.05 7.83 -20.72
N GLN A 1048 27.72 7.78 -20.80
CA GLN A 1048 26.95 6.78 -21.57
C GLN A 1048 26.66 7.33 -22.97
#